data_AF-A0A562GHM0-F1
#
_entry.id   AF-A0A562GHM0-F1
#
_cell.length_a   1.000
_cell.length_b   1.000
_cell.length_c   1.000
_cell.angle_alpha   90.00
_cell.angle_beta   90.00
_cell.angle_gamma   90.00
#
_symmetry.space_group_name_H-M   'P 1'
#
loop_
_entity.id
_entity.type
_entity.pdbx_description
1 polymer ?
#
loop_
_entity_poly.entity_id
_entity_poly.type
_entity_poly.pdbx_seq_one_letter_code
_entity_poly.pdbx_strand_id
1 'polypeptide(L)'
;MDKVNFSPFSEILMEDFIRQSGYISDAFKLFIYDFFNQNTAVLGLEVTAQSVPNMTVYVKPGRIYQSGQQGQLTVNLDPALTVTAAHPSYNRIDRICAQYRELPDMPETRNVMADTVSRQVTQKTVMTRVAGSIDFMVVPGVAASSPAAPTVPNDWVSLAQVTVRANTTSILQSDILDERPTLKNLITHTHSGGIDGALIDYGNLKNKPDLGKIGINLWQPTYTYAVGDIRYSASAVNYAYMECTVGGTSGTIEPSWPAIGQTIVDGTVTWEVIPISFSNYKNVAKLGDIKAKLPKADIRIWCIGSGDETTKIQEAMDWCAANNSVLMVTMGNFTATNLVVPTNLKMEFYYGVITQAAGAAGVLFTISGGVSGVIIDKPNLYGGNVTGYTTASTEGTRKGIVIASSSDVWITNPKIRGFDSKGIQILSLGASPVHGHSVKVLGGEVDYNYCNLECLSGAEYVQVSSLTATKGKIGVSIASGNAHIANSMFNDNVDGCRVIAGGNDAHGSFTGCTFNHNTRYALETDGVKNGHTFNGCHFYYGDIHIKDSKGIFIVGGSHLSYNNVYAEGGGYNKIADNFINGDNVVFYHGYNGTASKLQVIGNRLPDGNSADKYNQPAFYVEKHATAVTNITAEWTLLWATGGSILYAQYNELVTDGVFTTPIHDFITLNYYLVMQNISASLKTRVNVYLCTSYAPYSTWSTILADTVILEAGTALNHFFSRSYSFSHGKDVKFQIVVSSDNGVNINTDSILKITGKY
;
A
#
# COMPACT_ATOMS: atom_id res chain seq x y z
N MET A 1 10.25 -43.19 -12.71
CA MET A 1 10.59 -42.33 -11.55
C MET A 1 10.52 -43.19 -10.32
N ASP A 2 11.38 -42.93 -9.33
CA ASP A 2 11.23 -43.62 -8.06
C ASP A 2 9.86 -43.28 -7.47
N LYS A 3 9.16 -44.30 -6.99
CA LYS A 3 7.84 -44.16 -6.36
C LYS A 3 7.69 -45.13 -5.21
N VAL A 4 6.80 -44.80 -4.29
CA VAL A 4 6.43 -45.71 -3.22
C VAL A 4 5.71 -46.92 -3.81
N ASN A 5 6.17 -48.11 -3.44
CA ASN A 5 5.46 -49.33 -3.77
C ASN A 5 4.31 -49.51 -2.77
N PHE A 6 3.10 -49.10 -3.15
CA PHE A 6 1.88 -49.36 -2.38
C PHE A 6 1.59 -50.86 -2.42
N SER A 7 2.25 -51.60 -1.54
CA SER A 7 1.96 -53.02 -1.32
C SER A 7 0.47 -53.18 -0.94
N PRO A 8 -0.18 -54.31 -1.28
CA PRO A 8 -1.62 -54.50 -1.12
C PRO A 8 -2.10 -54.65 0.34
N PHE A 9 -1.34 -54.14 1.33
CA PHE A 9 -1.71 -54.19 2.73
C PHE A 9 -2.69 -53.08 3.08
N SER A 10 -3.52 -53.31 4.10
CA SER A 10 -4.69 -52.50 4.45
C SER A 10 -4.38 -51.14 5.09
N GLU A 11 -3.11 -50.77 5.30
CA GLU A 11 -2.74 -49.55 6.01
C GLU A 11 -1.65 -48.78 5.26
N ILE A 12 -2.04 -47.63 4.68
CA ILE A 12 -1.12 -46.66 4.08
C ILE A 12 -0.67 -45.71 5.19
N LEU A 13 0.63 -45.65 5.49
CA LEU A 13 1.15 -44.80 6.55
C LEU A 13 1.34 -43.36 6.05
N MET A 14 1.23 -42.37 6.94
CA MET A 14 1.51 -40.96 6.63
C MET A 14 2.93 -40.76 6.06
N GLU A 15 3.89 -41.55 6.55
CA GLU A 15 5.27 -41.57 6.06
C GLU A 15 5.39 -42.02 4.59
N ASP A 16 4.46 -42.86 4.12
CA ASP A 16 4.44 -43.31 2.72
C ASP A 16 3.95 -42.17 1.80
N PHE A 17 2.99 -41.36 2.25
CA PHE A 17 2.58 -40.15 1.52
C PHE A 17 3.69 -39.09 1.46
N ILE A 18 4.41 -38.88 2.57
CA ILE A 18 5.54 -37.94 2.63
C ILE A 18 6.66 -38.39 1.67
N ARG A 19 7.00 -39.70 1.67
CA ARG A 19 8.00 -40.26 0.75
C ARG A 19 7.59 -40.11 -0.71
N GLN A 20 6.32 -40.38 -1.04
CA GLN A 20 5.81 -40.20 -2.40
C GLN A 20 5.92 -38.75 -2.87
N SER A 21 5.60 -37.79 -1.99
CA SER A 21 5.75 -36.36 -2.28
C SER A 21 7.21 -35.97 -2.54
N GLY A 22 8.15 -36.50 -1.75
CA GLY A 22 9.59 -36.30 -1.95
C GLY A 22 10.07 -36.79 -3.31
N TYR A 23 9.74 -38.04 -3.67
CA TYR A 23 10.16 -38.62 -4.95
C TYR A 23 9.61 -37.85 -6.17
N ILE A 24 8.35 -37.40 -6.11
CA ILE A 24 7.76 -36.57 -7.17
C ILE A 24 8.46 -35.21 -7.26
N SER A 25 8.73 -34.57 -6.13
CA SER A 25 9.40 -33.27 -6.09
C SER A 25 10.80 -33.33 -6.70
N ASP A 26 11.58 -34.35 -6.35
CA ASP A 26 12.96 -34.48 -6.81
C ASP A 26 13.04 -34.89 -8.29
N ALA A 27 12.15 -35.78 -8.74
CA ALA A 27 12.04 -36.12 -10.15
C ALA A 27 11.66 -34.90 -11.01
N PHE A 28 10.74 -34.05 -10.53
CA PHE A 28 10.35 -32.82 -11.24
C PHE A 28 11.49 -31.79 -11.30
N LYS A 29 12.24 -31.61 -10.20
CA LYS A 29 13.43 -30.73 -10.18
C LYS A 29 14.50 -31.22 -11.16
N LEU A 30 14.80 -32.53 -11.16
CA LEU A 30 15.78 -33.12 -12.07
C LEU A 30 15.34 -33.01 -13.53
N PHE A 31 14.06 -33.27 -13.80
CA PHE A 31 13.49 -33.09 -15.13
C PHE A 31 13.64 -31.63 -15.61
N ILE A 32 13.24 -30.65 -14.81
CA ILE A 32 13.41 -29.22 -15.13
C ILE A 32 14.88 -28.90 -15.38
N TYR A 33 15.78 -29.32 -14.49
CA TYR A 33 17.21 -29.07 -14.62
C TYR A 33 17.79 -29.65 -15.92
N ASP A 34 17.48 -30.91 -16.22
CA ASP A 34 17.97 -31.59 -17.43
C ASP A 34 17.36 -30.98 -18.70
N PHE A 35 16.08 -30.63 -18.65
CA PHE A 35 15.32 -30.05 -19.77
C PHE A 35 15.84 -28.66 -20.15
N PHE A 36 16.04 -27.76 -19.17
CA PHE A 36 16.44 -26.39 -19.46
C PHE A 36 17.96 -26.20 -19.66
N ASN A 37 18.82 -27.04 -19.06
CA ASN A 37 20.27 -26.83 -19.13
C ASN A 37 20.96 -27.65 -20.22
N GLN A 38 20.48 -28.85 -20.54
CA GLN A 38 21.22 -29.76 -21.45
C GLN A 38 20.48 -30.06 -22.75
N ASN A 39 19.17 -29.80 -22.83
CA ASN A 39 18.38 -29.94 -24.05
C ASN A 39 18.47 -31.38 -24.64
N THR A 40 18.35 -32.41 -23.79
CA THR A 40 18.44 -33.84 -24.19
C THR A 40 17.31 -34.70 -23.61
N ALA A 41 16.79 -35.67 -24.37
CA ALA A 41 15.86 -36.70 -23.87
C ALA A 41 16.57 -37.88 -23.18
N VAL A 42 17.87 -38.03 -23.46
CA VAL A 42 18.81 -38.94 -22.80
C VAL A 42 20.00 -38.12 -22.32
N LEU A 43 20.23 -38.09 -21.00
CA LEU A 43 21.36 -37.39 -20.40
C LEU A 43 22.44 -38.40 -20.01
N GLY A 44 23.69 -38.19 -20.42
CA GLY A 44 24.72 -39.21 -20.21
C GLY A 44 24.42 -40.47 -21.04
N LEU A 45 24.62 -41.67 -20.49
CA LEU A 45 24.47 -42.95 -21.23
C LEU A 45 25.34 -43.04 -22.49
N GLU A 46 26.51 -42.40 -22.45
CA GLU A 46 27.47 -42.45 -23.55
C GLU A 46 28.01 -43.87 -23.72
N VAL A 47 27.94 -44.39 -24.94
CA VAL A 47 28.55 -45.67 -25.29
C VAL A 47 30.02 -45.46 -25.64
N THR A 48 30.91 -46.20 -25.00
CA THR A 48 32.36 -46.08 -25.17
C THR A 48 33.02 -47.44 -25.32
N ALA A 49 34.18 -47.46 -25.99
CA ALA A 49 35.01 -48.65 -26.04
C ALA A 49 35.60 -48.94 -24.65
N GLN A 50 35.97 -50.20 -24.39
CA GLN A 50 36.73 -50.53 -23.19
C GLN A 50 38.10 -49.84 -23.19
N SER A 51 38.62 -49.53 -22.00
CA SER A 51 40.00 -49.02 -21.83
C SER A 51 41.05 -49.98 -22.41
N VAL A 52 40.76 -51.28 -22.35
CA VAL A 52 41.43 -52.34 -23.11
C VAL A 52 40.43 -52.90 -24.12
N PRO A 53 40.48 -52.48 -25.39
CA PRO A 53 39.48 -52.87 -26.39
C PRO A 53 39.31 -54.38 -26.55
N ASN A 54 38.06 -54.83 -26.54
CA ASN A 54 37.64 -56.22 -26.82
C ASN A 54 36.27 -56.18 -27.51
N MET A 55 35.59 -57.33 -27.65
CA MET A 55 34.25 -57.41 -28.27
C MET A 55 33.12 -57.00 -27.32
N THR A 56 33.32 -55.94 -26.52
CA THR A 56 32.29 -55.37 -25.64
C THR A 56 32.36 -53.84 -25.62
N VAL A 57 31.28 -53.19 -25.19
CA VAL A 57 31.18 -51.72 -25.04
C VAL A 57 30.63 -51.34 -23.67
N TYR A 58 31.11 -50.24 -23.11
CA TYR A 58 30.62 -49.67 -21.84
C TYR A 58 29.54 -48.62 -22.10
N VAL A 59 28.59 -48.52 -21.18
CA VAL A 59 27.65 -47.41 -21.11
C VAL A 59 27.93 -46.61 -19.84
N LYS A 60 28.21 -45.32 -19.96
CA LYS A 60 28.45 -44.42 -18.82
C LYS A 60 27.16 -44.14 -18.04
N PRO A 61 27.24 -43.73 -16.76
CA PRO A 61 26.10 -43.27 -15.98
C PRO A 61 25.26 -42.24 -16.73
N GLY A 62 23.97 -42.23 -16.48
CA GLY A 62 23.05 -41.33 -17.13
C GLY A 62 21.58 -41.59 -16.81
N ARG A 63 20.71 -40.88 -17.51
CA ARG A 63 19.25 -40.92 -17.35
C ARG A 63 18.56 -41.00 -18.71
N ILE A 64 17.43 -41.70 -18.73
CA ILE A 64 16.51 -41.75 -19.86
C ILE A 64 15.13 -41.29 -19.40
N TYR A 65 14.48 -40.47 -20.23
CA TYR A 65 13.09 -40.05 -20.02
C TYR A 65 12.21 -40.68 -21.10
N GLN A 66 11.29 -41.56 -20.70
CA GLN A 66 10.44 -42.32 -21.62
C GLN A 66 9.04 -42.49 -21.04
N SER A 67 8.00 -42.26 -21.84
CA SER A 67 6.59 -42.42 -21.46
C SER A 67 6.20 -41.68 -20.16
N GLY A 68 6.75 -40.48 -19.95
CA GLY A 68 6.53 -39.67 -18.74
C GLY A 68 7.24 -40.19 -17.49
N GLN A 69 8.13 -41.17 -17.63
CA GLN A 69 8.91 -41.76 -16.54
C GLN A 69 10.42 -41.51 -16.74
N GLN A 70 11.15 -41.47 -15.63
CA GLN A 70 12.61 -41.39 -15.59
C GLN A 70 13.22 -42.73 -15.15
N GLY A 71 14.20 -43.22 -15.91
CA GLY A 71 15.13 -44.29 -15.52
C GLY A 71 16.54 -43.75 -15.31
N GLN A 72 17.30 -44.34 -14.39
CA GLN A 72 18.65 -43.90 -14.04
C GLN A 72 19.64 -45.05 -13.98
N LEU A 73 20.82 -44.83 -14.55
CA LEU A 73 22.03 -45.62 -14.38
C LEU A 73 23.05 -44.79 -13.59
N THR A 74 23.40 -45.23 -12.38
CA THR A 74 24.23 -44.45 -11.44
C THR A 74 25.72 -44.71 -11.57
N VAL A 75 26.11 -45.86 -12.10
CA VAL A 75 27.50 -46.29 -12.31
C VAL A 75 27.68 -46.78 -13.75
N ASN A 76 28.91 -46.96 -14.23
CA ASN A 76 29.13 -47.58 -15.53
C ASN A 76 28.41 -48.95 -15.56
N LEU A 77 27.77 -49.26 -16.68
CA LEU A 77 27.10 -50.54 -16.85
C LEU A 77 28.10 -51.70 -16.67
N ASP A 78 27.78 -52.59 -15.74
CA ASP A 78 28.57 -53.77 -15.40
C ASP A 78 27.64 -54.99 -15.29
N PRO A 79 27.88 -56.08 -16.06
CA PRO A 79 28.93 -56.25 -17.06
C PRO A 79 28.74 -55.37 -18.31
N ALA A 80 29.84 -55.09 -19.01
CA ALA A 80 29.83 -54.42 -20.31
C ALA A 80 28.98 -55.21 -21.34
N LEU A 81 28.41 -54.50 -22.33
CA LEU A 81 27.56 -55.12 -23.35
C LEU A 81 28.40 -55.90 -24.36
N THR A 82 28.12 -57.19 -24.49
CA THR A 82 28.80 -58.06 -25.45
C THR A 82 28.30 -57.81 -26.87
N VAL A 83 29.24 -57.58 -27.79
CA VAL A 83 29.01 -57.49 -29.23
C VAL A 83 29.41 -58.83 -29.86
N THR A 84 28.57 -59.40 -30.73
CA THR A 84 28.81 -60.70 -31.37
C THR A 84 30.16 -60.73 -32.11
N ALA A 85 30.80 -61.88 -32.26
CA ALA A 85 32.06 -62.00 -33.02
C ALA A 85 31.95 -61.46 -34.46
N ALA A 86 33.00 -60.86 -34.99
CA ALA A 86 33.02 -60.28 -36.34
C ALA A 86 32.80 -61.32 -37.44
N HIS A 87 32.18 -60.92 -38.55
CA HIS A 87 32.09 -61.76 -39.75
C HIS A 87 33.46 -61.84 -40.45
N PRO A 88 33.85 -62.98 -41.05
CA PRO A 88 35.18 -63.14 -41.61
C PRO A 88 35.49 -62.26 -42.82
N SER A 89 34.47 -61.78 -43.56
CA SER A 89 34.70 -61.11 -44.85
C SER A 89 34.01 -59.76 -45.03
N TYR A 90 33.11 -59.38 -44.12
CA TYR A 90 32.26 -58.19 -44.32
C TYR A 90 32.09 -57.43 -43.01
N ASN A 91 31.98 -56.10 -43.11
CA ASN A 91 31.62 -55.25 -41.99
C ASN A 91 30.12 -55.42 -41.67
N ARG A 92 29.74 -55.13 -40.43
CA ARG A 92 28.33 -54.95 -40.02
C ARG A 92 28.20 -53.76 -39.09
N ILE A 93 26.99 -53.23 -38.97
CA ILE A 93 26.67 -52.15 -38.02
C ILE A 93 25.70 -52.71 -37.00
N ASP A 94 26.12 -52.83 -35.75
CA ASP A 94 25.25 -53.19 -34.63
C ASP A 94 24.72 -51.90 -33.98
N ARG A 95 23.61 -51.97 -33.24
CA ARG A 95 23.04 -50.81 -32.55
C ARG A 95 22.87 -51.09 -31.06
N ILE A 96 23.27 -50.14 -30.23
CA ILE A 96 23.09 -50.19 -28.77
C ILE A 96 21.85 -49.38 -28.43
N CYS A 97 20.91 -50.01 -27.72
CA CYS A 97 19.65 -49.39 -27.35
C CYS A 97 19.42 -49.44 -25.83
N ALA A 98 18.62 -48.51 -25.32
CA ALA A 98 18.18 -48.47 -23.93
C ALA A 98 16.65 -48.31 -23.82
N GLN A 99 16.08 -48.82 -22.72
CA GLN A 99 14.66 -48.72 -22.40
C GLN A 99 14.44 -48.50 -20.91
N TYR A 100 13.45 -47.67 -20.55
CA TYR A 100 13.03 -47.49 -19.15
C TYR A 100 12.43 -48.79 -18.59
N ARG A 101 12.77 -49.11 -17.33
CA ARG A 101 12.17 -50.21 -16.59
C ARG A 101 11.90 -49.85 -15.14
N GLU A 102 10.93 -50.51 -14.53
CA GLU A 102 10.66 -50.43 -13.09
C GLU A 102 11.18 -51.67 -12.38
N LEU A 103 11.95 -51.47 -11.30
CA LEU A 103 12.47 -52.54 -10.45
C LEU A 103 12.17 -52.25 -8.97
N PRO A 104 11.66 -53.22 -8.19
CA PRO A 104 11.58 -53.09 -6.74
C PRO A 104 12.99 -53.06 -6.13
N ASP A 105 13.27 -52.10 -5.24
CA ASP A 105 14.67 -51.84 -4.84
C ASP A 105 14.92 -51.72 -3.33
N MET A 106 13.94 -51.26 -2.53
CA MET A 106 14.14 -51.10 -1.09
C MET A 106 13.29 -52.07 -0.25
N PRO A 107 13.88 -53.14 0.34
CA PRO A 107 13.19 -53.97 1.32
C PRO A 107 13.22 -53.33 2.72
N GLU A 108 12.06 -53.24 3.36
CA GLU A 108 11.92 -52.84 4.77
C GLU A 108 11.17 -53.94 5.54
N THR A 109 11.57 -54.21 6.78
CA THR A 109 10.78 -55.07 7.68
C THR A 109 9.72 -54.23 8.36
N ARG A 110 8.45 -54.49 8.07
CA ARG A 110 7.32 -53.77 8.65
C ARG A 110 6.45 -54.68 9.50
N ASN A 111 5.89 -54.10 10.55
CA ASN A 111 4.82 -54.69 11.34
C ASN A 111 3.53 -54.63 10.51
N VAL A 112 3.02 -55.77 10.05
CA VAL A 112 1.80 -55.86 9.24
C VAL A 112 0.70 -56.51 10.08
N MET A 113 -0.48 -55.90 10.14
CA MET A 113 -1.63 -56.54 10.77
C MET A 113 -2.06 -57.74 9.90
N ALA A 114 -1.84 -58.96 10.40
CA ALA A 114 -2.09 -60.19 9.66
C ALA A 114 -3.57 -60.59 9.67
N ASP A 115 -4.33 -60.08 10.64
CA ASP A 115 -5.77 -60.30 10.78
C ASP A 115 -6.43 -59.06 11.40
N THR A 116 -7.36 -58.47 10.65
CA THR A 116 -8.10 -57.25 11.01
C THR A 116 -9.05 -57.45 12.20
N VAL A 117 -9.44 -58.70 12.51
CA VAL A 117 -10.37 -59.03 13.60
C VAL A 117 -9.61 -59.21 14.92
N SER A 118 -8.54 -60.01 14.92
CA SER A 118 -7.73 -60.25 16.12
C SER A 118 -6.67 -59.17 16.40
N ARG A 119 -6.49 -58.21 15.47
CA ARG A 119 -5.44 -57.17 15.50
C ARG A 119 -4.03 -57.72 15.69
N GLN A 120 -3.81 -58.98 15.29
CA GLN A 120 -2.49 -59.61 15.38
C GLN A 120 -1.52 -58.96 14.39
N VAL A 121 -0.32 -58.64 14.87
CA VAL A 121 0.73 -57.95 14.10
C VAL A 121 1.88 -58.91 13.86
N THR A 122 2.24 -59.12 12.59
CA THR A 122 3.34 -59.99 12.15
C THR A 122 4.38 -59.16 11.39
N GLN A 123 5.66 -59.37 11.64
CA GLN A 123 6.73 -58.73 10.87
C GLN A 123 6.86 -59.36 9.49
N LYS A 124 6.80 -58.54 8.45
CA LYS A 124 7.00 -58.96 7.06
C LYS A 124 7.96 -58.02 6.36
N THR A 125 8.90 -58.60 5.62
CA THR A 125 9.74 -57.84 4.69
C THR A 125 8.92 -57.45 3.47
N VAL A 126 8.83 -56.15 3.20
CA VAL A 126 8.05 -55.56 2.11
C VAL A 126 8.94 -54.66 1.26
N MET A 127 8.75 -54.67 -0.05
CA MET A 127 9.43 -53.74 -0.95
C MET A 127 8.69 -52.41 -0.92
N THR A 128 9.36 -51.33 -0.53
CA THR A 128 8.75 -50.01 -0.27
C THR A 128 9.02 -48.98 -1.35
N ARG A 129 9.97 -49.27 -2.26
CA ARG A 129 10.31 -48.43 -3.41
C ARG A 129 10.26 -49.23 -4.69
N VAL A 130 9.61 -48.67 -5.71
CA VAL A 130 9.83 -49.01 -7.11
C VAL A 130 10.81 -47.99 -7.66
N ALA A 131 11.99 -48.43 -8.06
CA ALA A 131 13.03 -47.58 -8.66
C ALA A 131 12.90 -47.55 -10.18
N GLY A 132 13.24 -46.41 -10.78
CA GLY A 132 13.37 -46.28 -12.23
C GLY A 132 14.74 -46.74 -12.72
N SER A 133 14.81 -47.89 -13.38
CA SER A 133 16.03 -48.45 -13.96
C SER A 133 16.07 -48.35 -15.49
N ILE A 134 17.17 -48.82 -16.09
CA ILE A 134 17.39 -48.83 -17.53
C ILE A 134 17.83 -50.23 -17.96
N ASP A 135 17.13 -50.82 -18.93
CA ASP A 135 17.56 -52.03 -19.62
C ASP A 135 18.32 -51.64 -20.90
N PHE A 136 19.29 -52.48 -21.27
CA PHE A 136 20.14 -52.27 -22.45
C PHE A 136 20.09 -53.49 -23.37
N MET A 137 20.21 -53.26 -24.67
CA MET A 137 20.36 -54.34 -25.65
C MET A 137 21.33 -53.99 -26.76
N VAL A 138 21.90 -55.04 -27.37
CA VAL A 138 22.65 -54.95 -28.62
C VAL A 138 21.79 -55.57 -29.73
N VAL A 139 21.42 -54.77 -30.71
CA VAL A 139 20.72 -55.21 -31.92
C VAL A 139 21.77 -55.52 -32.99
N PRO A 140 22.01 -56.79 -33.34
CA PRO A 140 23.02 -57.13 -34.33
C PRO A 140 22.56 -56.74 -35.74
N GLY A 141 23.47 -56.18 -36.53
CA GLY A 141 23.26 -55.91 -37.95
C GLY A 141 23.60 -57.11 -38.84
N VAL A 142 23.31 -56.97 -40.13
CA VAL A 142 23.66 -57.97 -41.15
C VAL A 142 24.98 -57.59 -41.81
N ALA A 143 25.91 -58.55 -41.92
CA ALA A 143 27.20 -58.31 -42.56
C ALA A 143 27.04 -58.24 -44.09
N ALA A 144 27.55 -57.17 -44.70
CA ALA A 144 27.44 -56.93 -46.14
C ALA A 144 28.59 -56.04 -46.66
N SER A 145 28.74 -55.96 -47.99
CA SER A 145 29.68 -55.03 -48.64
C SER A 145 29.33 -53.56 -48.40
N SER A 146 28.04 -53.28 -48.14
CA SER A 146 27.52 -51.99 -47.68
C SER A 146 26.55 -52.23 -46.53
N PRO A 147 27.04 -52.34 -45.28
CA PRO A 147 26.20 -52.66 -44.13
C PRO A 147 25.30 -51.48 -43.77
N ALA A 148 24.05 -51.78 -43.42
CA ALA A 148 23.09 -50.80 -42.91
C ALA A 148 22.81 -51.11 -41.43
N ALA A 149 22.61 -50.06 -40.63
CA ALA A 149 22.22 -50.21 -39.23
C ALA A 149 20.84 -50.90 -39.13
N PRO A 150 20.65 -51.86 -38.22
CA PRO A 150 19.35 -52.50 -37.99
C PRO A 150 18.33 -51.47 -37.48
N THR A 151 17.04 -51.75 -37.60
CA THR A 151 15.98 -50.88 -37.07
C THR A 151 16.00 -50.86 -35.54
N VAL A 152 15.60 -49.73 -34.92
CA VAL A 152 15.40 -49.67 -33.47
C VAL A 152 14.14 -50.48 -33.13
N PRO A 153 14.17 -51.44 -32.19
CA PRO A 153 12.98 -52.14 -31.74
C PRO A 153 11.95 -51.19 -31.12
N ASN A 154 10.66 -51.53 -31.21
CA ASN A 154 9.58 -50.74 -30.61
C ASN A 154 9.82 -50.53 -29.12
N ASP A 155 9.58 -49.31 -28.65
CA ASP A 155 9.76 -48.88 -27.25
C ASP A 155 11.22 -48.84 -26.76
N TRP A 156 12.20 -48.91 -27.67
CA TRP A 156 13.62 -48.72 -27.35
C TRP A 156 14.17 -47.41 -27.93
N VAL A 157 15.18 -46.86 -27.27
CA VAL A 157 15.87 -45.64 -27.69
C VAL A 157 17.29 -46.00 -28.14
N SER A 158 17.69 -45.55 -29.34
CA SER A 158 19.06 -45.73 -29.84
C SER A 158 20.04 -44.87 -29.03
N LEU A 159 21.16 -45.46 -28.62
CA LEU A 159 22.27 -44.75 -27.98
C LEU A 159 23.46 -44.60 -28.93
N ALA A 160 23.80 -45.66 -29.68
CA ALA A 160 24.94 -45.62 -30.60
C ALA A 160 24.86 -46.69 -31.68
N GLN A 161 25.50 -46.44 -32.82
CA GLN A 161 25.89 -47.46 -33.79
C GLN A 161 27.31 -47.93 -33.50
N VAL A 162 27.55 -49.23 -33.68
CA VAL A 162 28.87 -49.85 -33.54
C VAL A 162 29.23 -50.54 -34.85
N THR A 163 30.26 -50.02 -35.54
CA THR A 163 30.79 -50.61 -36.76
C THR A 163 31.72 -51.77 -36.42
N VAL A 164 31.25 -53.00 -36.61
CA VAL A 164 32.06 -54.20 -36.41
C VAL A 164 32.75 -54.53 -37.73
N ARG A 165 34.06 -54.25 -37.82
CA ARG A 165 34.87 -54.54 -39.02
C ARG A 165 35.07 -56.03 -39.22
N ALA A 166 35.20 -56.46 -40.47
CA ALA A 166 35.52 -57.85 -40.80
C ALA A 166 36.78 -58.34 -40.06
N ASN A 167 36.75 -59.57 -39.55
CA ASN A 167 37.84 -60.20 -38.78
C ASN A 167 38.31 -59.45 -37.51
N THR A 168 37.60 -58.42 -37.03
CA THR A 168 38.03 -57.72 -35.81
C THR A 168 37.83 -58.58 -34.55
N THR A 169 38.72 -58.42 -33.58
CA THR A 169 38.64 -59.00 -32.24
C THR A 169 38.41 -57.95 -31.15
N SER A 170 38.31 -56.67 -31.54
CA SER A 170 38.11 -55.55 -30.62
C SER A 170 37.29 -54.43 -31.26
N ILE A 171 36.48 -53.75 -30.46
CA ILE A 171 35.78 -52.51 -30.84
C ILE A 171 36.60 -51.30 -30.38
N LEU A 172 36.95 -50.41 -31.32
CA LEU A 172 37.66 -49.16 -31.02
C LEU A 172 36.68 -48.01 -30.81
N GLN A 173 37.11 -46.93 -30.15
CA GLN A 173 36.25 -45.76 -29.96
C GLN A 173 35.82 -45.12 -31.30
N SER A 174 36.67 -45.21 -32.33
CA SER A 174 36.36 -44.77 -33.71
C SER A 174 35.24 -45.57 -34.37
N ASP A 175 34.88 -46.72 -33.81
CA ASP A 175 33.88 -47.63 -34.37
C ASP A 175 32.49 -47.32 -33.81
N ILE A 176 32.42 -46.43 -32.82
CA ILE A 176 31.21 -46.06 -32.11
C ILE A 176 30.77 -44.68 -32.60
N LEU A 177 29.57 -44.63 -33.18
CA LEU A 177 28.91 -43.40 -33.57
C LEU A 177 27.76 -43.13 -32.60
N ASP A 178 27.82 -42.00 -31.91
CA ASP A 178 26.77 -41.55 -30.99
C ASP A 178 25.46 -41.23 -31.75
N GLU A 179 24.36 -41.84 -31.30
CA GLU A 179 23.01 -41.65 -31.84
C GLU A 179 22.00 -41.18 -30.79
N ARG A 180 22.46 -40.81 -29.58
CA ARG A 180 21.55 -40.42 -28.50
C ARG A 180 20.63 -39.28 -28.95
N PRO A 181 19.30 -39.38 -28.71
CA PRO A 181 18.37 -38.35 -29.11
C PRO A 181 18.58 -37.09 -28.26
N THR A 182 18.91 -35.99 -28.93
CA THR A 182 18.88 -34.65 -28.33
C THR A 182 17.48 -34.05 -28.45
N LEU A 183 17.10 -33.15 -27.54
CA LEU A 183 15.83 -32.42 -27.61
C LEU A 183 15.81 -31.52 -28.85
N LYS A 184 16.97 -31.08 -29.35
CA LYS A 184 17.10 -30.41 -30.65
C LYS A 184 16.51 -31.27 -31.78
N ASN A 185 16.84 -32.56 -31.82
CA ASN A 185 16.28 -33.50 -32.80
C ASN A 185 14.77 -33.74 -32.61
N LEU A 186 14.25 -33.57 -31.38
CA LEU A 186 12.83 -33.73 -31.06
C LEU A 186 11.99 -32.47 -31.36
N ILE A 187 12.56 -31.27 -31.23
CA ILE A 187 11.85 -29.99 -31.41
C ILE A 187 11.96 -29.49 -32.86
N THR A 188 12.99 -29.88 -33.62
CA THR A 188 13.18 -29.45 -35.00
C THR A 188 12.57 -30.38 -36.05
N HIS A 189 11.77 -31.37 -35.65
CA HIS A 189 11.00 -32.12 -36.65
C HIS A 189 9.80 -31.28 -37.08
N THR A 190 9.66 -31.05 -38.38
CA THR A 190 8.51 -30.36 -38.96
C THR A 190 7.29 -31.27 -38.83
N HIS A 191 6.36 -30.90 -37.97
CA HIS A 191 4.99 -31.39 -38.03
C HIS A 191 4.29 -30.75 -39.24
N SER A 192 4.58 -31.20 -40.46
CA SER A 192 3.56 -31.13 -41.50
C SER A 192 2.56 -32.24 -41.17
N GLY A 193 1.59 -31.92 -40.31
CA GLY A 193 0.59 -32.84 -39.79
C GLY A 193 0.01 -33.70 -40.91
N GLY A 194 0.28 -35.01 -40.83
CA GLY A 194 -0.54 -36.00 -41.50
C GLY A 194 -1.93 -36.02 -40.85
N ILE A 195 -2.94 -36.28 -41.66
CA ILE A 195 -4.35 -35.97 -41.40
C ILE A 195 -5.01 -36.82 -40.30
N ASP A 196 -4.33 -37.78 -39.68
CA ASP A 196 -5.00 -38.84 -38.91
C ASP A 196 -4.35 -39.19 -37.55
N GLY A 197 -3.81 -38.21 -36.81
CA GLY A 197 -3.47 -38.41 -35.38
C GLY A 197 -2.54 -39.61 -35.08
N ALA A 198 -1.69 -40.01 -36.02
CA ALA A 198 -0.82 -41.17 -35.85
C ALA A 198 0.28 -40.92 -34.81
N LEU A 199 0.52 -41.92 -33.95
CA LEU A 199 1.62 -41.95 -32.98
C LEU A 199 2.98 -41.79 -33.67
N ILE A 200 3.90 -41.11 -33.01
CA ILE A 200 5.28 -40.90 -33.47
C ILE A 200 5.97 -42.27 -33.63
N ASP A 201 6.38 -42.61 -34.85
CA ASP A 201 7.19 -43.79 -35.14
C ASP A 201 8.68 -43.48 -34.90
N TYR A 202 9.19 -43.92 -33.75
CA TYR A 202 10.58 -43.77 -33.34
C TYR A 202 11.58 -44.44 -34.30
N GLY A 203 11.14 -45.38 -35.15
CA GLY A 203 12.00 -46.15 -36.04
C GLY A 203 12.49 -45.40 -37.29
N ASN A 204 11.90 -44.25 -37.63
CA ASN A 204 12.10 -43.59 -38.93
C ASN A 204 12.64 -42.14 -38.86
N LEU A 205 13.34 -41.78 -37.79
CA LEU A 205 14.00 -40.47 -37.62
C LEU A 205 15.21 -40.31 -38.59
N LYS A 206 14.98 -39.99 -39.88
CA LYS A 206 16.06 -39.77 -40.87
C LYS A 206 16.22 -38.35 -41.42
N ASN A 207 15.44 -37.39 -40.95
CA ASN A 207 15.57 -36.01 -41.43
C ASN A 207 16.66 -35.28 -40.63
N LYS A 208 17.85 -35.12 -41.21
CA LYS A 208 18.82 -34.11 -40.77
C LYS A 208 18.15 -32.73 -40.90
N PRO A 209 17.93 -31.97 -39.82
CA PRO A 209 17.40 -30.62 -39.93
C PRO A 209 18.51 -29.68 -40.40
N ASP A 210 18.18 -28.81 -41.34
CA ASP A 210 19.00 -27.68 -41.73
C ASP A 210 19.15 -26.72 -40.53
N LEU A 211 20.36 -26.66 -39.99
CA LEU A 211 20.71 -25.91 -38.78
C LEU A 211 20.78 -24.39 -39.00
N GLY A 212 20.44 -23.89 -40.18
CA GLY A 212 20.56 -22.47 -40.54
C GLY A 212 19.54 -21.51 -39.93
N LYS A 213 18.59 -21.95 -39.10
CA LYS A 213 17.48 -21.06 -38.67
C LYS A 213 17.19 -20.90 -37.18
N ILE A 214 17.88 -21.57 -36.26
CA ILE A 214 17.69 -21.29 -34.84
C ILE A 214 18.99 -21.42 -34.05
N GLY A 215 19.57 -20.28 -33.69
CA GLY A 215 20.61 -20.17 -32.67
C GLY A 215 21.77 -19.28 -33.10
N ILE A 216 21.63 -17.97 -32.85
CA ILE A 216 22.62 -16.89 -33.05
C ILE A 216 22.91 -16.63 -34.54
N ASN A 217 22.38 -15.51 -35.06
CA ASN A 217 22.63 -15.04 -36.43
C ASN A 217 24.09 -14.57 -36.57
N LEU A 218 25.09 -15.46 -36.55
CA LEU A 218 26.48 -15.07 -36.73
C LEU A 218 26.75 -14.63 -38.17
N TRP A 219 27.66 -13.68 -38.36
CA TRP A 219 28.21 -13.35 -39.67
C TRP A 219 28.74 -14.62 -40.37
N GLN A 220 28.57 -14.73 -41.68
CA GLN A 220 28.95 -15.87 -42.51
C GLN A 220 29.70 -15.38 -43.75
N PRO A 221 30.83 -15.99 -44.13
CA PRO A 221 31.59 -15.59 -45.30
C PRO A 221 30.83 -15.89 -46.60
N THR A 222 31.00 -15.05 -47.62
CA THR A 222 30.41 -15.21 -48.96
C THR A 222 28.88 -15.37 -48.97
N TYR A 223 28.21 -14.87 -47.93
CA TYR A 223 26.76 -14.95 -47.78
C TYR A 223 26.07 -13.68 -48.29
N THR A 224 24.98 -13.85 -49.03
CA THR A 224 24.17 -12.73 -49.53
C THR A 224 23.20 -12.23 -48.47
N TYR A 225 23.41 -11.00 -48.01
CA TYR A 225 22.62 -10.30 -47.01
C TYR A 225 21.70 -9.26 -47.66
N ALA A 226 20.48 -9.14 -47.12
CA ALA A 226 19.53 -8.10 -47.49
C ALA A 226 19.58 -6.94 -46.49
N VAL A 227 19.16 -5.74 -46.90
CA VAL A 227 19.00 -4.59 -45.99
C VAL A 227 18.08 -4.99 -44.82
N GLY A 228 18.51 -4.69 -43.59
CA GLY A 228 17.83 -5.06 -42.35
C GLY A 228 18.22 -6.43 -41.77
N ASP A 229 19.08 -7.21 -42.44
CA ASP A 229 19.67 -8.41 -41.85
C ASP A 229 20.50 -8.06 -40.60
N ILE A 230 20.23 -8.75 -39.49
CA ILE A 230 20.99 -8.60 -38.23
C ILE A 230 21.96 -9.76 -38.08
N ARG A 231 23.25 -9.45 -37.87
CA ARG A 231 24.30 -10.43 -37.58
C ARG A 231 25.07 -10.12 -36.30
N TYR A 232 25.70 -11.13 -35.74
CA TYR A 232 26.56 -11.08 -34.56
C TYR A 232 27.95 -11.57 -34.92
N SER A 233 28.94 -11.12 -34.16
CA SER A 233 30.32 -11.56 -34.33
C SER A 233 31.01 -11.69 -32.98
N ALA A 234 31.88 -12.70 -32.86
CA ALA A 234 32.78 -12.83 -31.71
C ALA A 234 33.92 -11.80 -31.74
N SER A 235 34.21 -11.19 -32.88
CA SER A 235 35.24 -10.16 -33.04
C SER A 235 34.68 -8.74 -32.93
N ALA A 236 33.36 -8.57 -32.82
CA ALA A 236 32.72 -7.28 -32.59
C ALA A 236 32.92 -6.80 -31.15
N VAL A 237 32.72 -5.50 -30.93
CA VAL A 237 32.73 -4.89 -29.59
C VAL A 237 31.70 -5.60 -28.70
N ASN A 238 32.06 -5.91 -27.45
CA ASN A 238 31.14 -6.53 -26.50
C ASN A 238 29.83 -5.74 -26.42
N TYR A 239 28.71 -6.46 -26.41
CA TYR A 239 27.37 -5.88 -26.44
C TYR A 239 27.10 -5.08 -27.73
N ALA A 240 27.40 -5.62 -28.92
CA ALA A 240 26.99 -5.03 -30.19
C ALA A 240 26.50 -6.09 -31.21
N TYR A 241 25.64 -5.67 -32.14
CA TYR A 241 25.23 -6.42 -33.33
C TYR A 241 25.42 -5.56 -34.58
N MET A 242 25.42 -6.20 -35.76
CA MET A 242 25.61 -5.54 -37.04
C MET A 242 24.33 -5.60 -37.86
N GLU A 243 23.85 -4.45 -38.32
CA GLU A 243 22.69 -4.35 -39.20
C GLU A 243 23.11 -4.02 -40.62
N CYS A 244 22.64 -4.79 -41.59
CA CYS A 244 22.94 -4.56 -43.00
C CYS A 244 22.21 -3.31 -43.50
N THR A 245 22.93 -2.25 -43.84
CA THR A 245 22.37 -0.99 -44.37
C THR A 245 22.41 -0.92 -45.89
N VAL A 246 23.30 -1.70 -46.53
CA VAL A 246 23.33 -1.91 -47.99
C VAL A 246 23.46 -3.40 -48.27
N GLY A 247 22.46 -4.00 -48.92
CA GLY A 247 22.44 -5.43 -49.25
C GLY A 247 23.47 -5.81 -50.32
N GLY A 248 23.96 -7.05 -50.26
CA GLY A 248 25.06 -7.54 -51.10
C GLY A 248 25.55 -8.91 -50.63
N THR A 249 26.75 -9.32 -51.05
CA THR A 249 27.43 -10.53 -50.58
C THR A 249 28.63 -10.15 -49.72
N SER A 250 28.73 -10.71 -48.52
CA SER A 250 29.87 -10.52 -47.61
C SER A 250 31.19 -11.04 -48.19
N GLY A 251 32.30 -10.57 -47.64
CA GLY A 251 33.63 -11.02 -48.00
C GLY A 251 33.90 -12.49 -47.64
N THR A 252 35.03 -13.01 -48.08
CA THR A 252 35.51 -14.36 -47.73
C THR A 252 36.09 -14.42 -46.31
N ILE A 253 36.41 -13.27 -45.71
CA ILE A 253 37.01 -13.11 -44.38
C ILE A 253 36.20 -12.06 -43.61
N GLU A 254 35.95 -12.32 -42.32
CA GLU A 254 35.21 -11.41 -41.46
C GLU A 254 35.92 -10.04 -41.35
N PRO A 255 35.21 -8.92 -41.51
CA PRO A 255 35.80 -7.60 -41.37
C PRO A 255 36.16 -7.28 -39.91
N SER A 256 37.16 -6.42 -39.70
CA SER A 256 37.43 -5.86 -38.37
C SER A 256 36.35 -4.83 -38.03
N TRP A 257 35.45 -5.16 -37.10
CA TRP A 257 34.30 -4.31 -36.78
C TRP A 257 34.72 -2.94 -36.20
N PRO A 258 34.16 -1.83 -36.72
CA PRO A 258 34.45 -0.50 -36.20
C PRO A 258 33.70 -0.23 -34.87
N ALA A 259 33.88 0.97 -34.31
CA ALA A 259 33.17 1.37 -33.09
C ALA A 259 31.65 1.47 -33.31
N ILE A 260 30.89 1.40 -32.21
CA ILE A 260 29.44 1.57 -32.21
C ILE A 260 29.03 2.89 -32.91
N GLY A 261 28.00 2.83 -33.75
CA GLY A 261 27.49 3.95 -34.54
C GLY A 261 28.27 4.23 -35.83
N GLN A 262 29.26 3.39 -36.16
CA GLN A 262 30.00 3.47 -37.43
C GLN A 262 29.60 2.36 -38.40
N THR A 263 29.84 2.60 -39.68
CA THR A 263 29.58 1.64 -40.76
C THR A 263 30.86 1.02 -41.31
N ILE A 264 30.75 -0.18 -41.87
CA ILE A 264 31.85 -0.88 -42.55
C ILE A 264 31.37 -1.59 -43.81
N VAL A 265 32.17 -1.53 -44.87
CA VAL A 265 31.95 -2.29 -46.10
C VAL A 265 32.63 -3.65 -45.98
N ASP A 266 31.87 -4.70 -46.27
CA ASP A 266 32.26 -6.10 -46.20
C ASP A 266 31.84 -6.82 -47.49
N GLY A 267 32.79 -7.08 -48.38
CA GLY A 267 32.48 -7.51 -49.74
C GLY A 267 31.69 -6.42 -50.49
N THR A 268 30.45 -6.73 -50.87
CA THR A 268 29.50 -5.76 -51.44
C THR A 268 28.40 -5.33 -50.45
N VAL A 269 28.43 -5.80 -49.20
CA VAL A 269 27.52 -5.43 -48.12
C VAL A 269 28.06 -4.24 -47.34
N THR A 270 27.19 -3.38 -46.81
CA THR A 270 27.54 -2.40 -45.77
C THR A 270 26.80 -2.70 -44.49
N TRP A 271 27.53 -2.70 -43.37
CA TRP A 271 27.00 -2.93 -42.02
C TRP A 271 27.08 -1.66 -41.17
N GLU A 272 26.15 -1.48 -40.23
CA GLU A 272 26.24 -0.53 -39.11
C GLU A 272 26.35 -1.28 -37.78
N VAL A 273 27.24 -0.84 -36.88
CA VAL A 273 27.46 -1.47 -35.56
C VAL A 273 26.57 -0.83 -34.49
N ILE A 274 25.68 -1.60 -33.87
CA ILE A 274 24.62 -1.13 -32.97
C ILE A 274 24.75 -1.81 -31.59
N PRO A 275 24.55 -1.12 -30.44
CA PRO A 275 24.73 -1.72 -29.13
C PRO A 275 23.59 -2.66 -28.69
N ILE A 276 23.94 -3.80 -28.06
CA ILE A 276 23.08 -4.71 -27.30
C ILE A 276 22.93 -4.16 -25.88
N SER A 277 22.00 -3.23 -25.68
CA SER A 277 21.62 -2.80 -24.34
C SER A 277 20.67 -3.82 -23.68
N PHE A 278 20.68 -3.96 -22.33
CA PHE A 278 19.73 -4.79 -21.56
C PHE A 278 18.24 -4.44 -21.79
N SER A 279 17.98 -3.35 -22.51
CA SER A 279 16.72 -3.01 -23.16
C SER A 279 16.26 -3.99 -24.25
N ASN A 280 17.05 -5.00 -24.61
CA ASN A 280 16.74 -5.97 -25.67
C ASN A 280 16.28 -7.36 -25.20
N TYR A 281 15.76 -7.52 -23.97
CA TYR A 281 14.79 -8.61 -23.78
C TYR A 281 13.64 -8.37 -24.77
N LYS A 282 13.54 -9.16 -25.84
CA LYS A 282 12.39 -9.15 -26.77
C LYS A 282 11.10 -9.72 -26.15
N ASN A 283 11.04 -9.85 -24.82
CA ASN A 283 9.79 -9.92 -24.05
C ASN A 283 9.39 -8.55 -23.47
N VAL A 284 10.08 -7.48 -23.87
CA VAL A 284 9.63 -6.11 -23.75
C VAL A 284 8.86 -5.83 -25.02
N ALA A 285 7.59 -6.21 -25.03
CA ALA A 285 6.76 -5.98 -26.19
C ALA A 285 6.61 -4.47 -26.39
N LYS A 286 7.12 -3.95 -27.52
CA LYS A 286 6.68 -2.64 -28.03
C LYS A 286 5.16 -2.74 -28.21
N LEU A 287 4.41 -1.68 -27.91
CA LEU A 287 2.94 -1.69 -27.99
C LEU A 287 2.39 -2.24 -29.32
N GLY A 288 3.15 -2.11 -30.41
CA GLY A 288 2.83 -2.69 -31.72
C GLY A 288 2.83 -4.23 -31.77
N ASP A 289 3.69 -4.90 -31.00
CA ASP A 289 3.83 -6.37 -30.97
C ASP A 289 2.78 -7.07 -30.09
N ILE A 290 2.18 -6.33 -29.14
CA ILE A 290 1.15 -6.84 -28.20
C ILE A 290 -0.19 -7.10 -28.91
N LYS A 291 -0.52 -6.32 -29.95
CA LYS A 291 -1.84 -6.39 -30.61
C LYS A 291 -2.13 -7.72 -31.33
N ALA A 292 -1.13 -8.60 -31.53
CA ALA A 292 -1.27 -9.76 -32.40
C ALA A 292 -1.07 -11.14 -31.74
N LYS A 293 -0.61 -11.26 -30.47
CA LYS A 293 0.02 -12.53 -30.03
C LYS A 293 -0.29 -13.10 -28.65
N LEU A 294 -1.15 -12.54 -27.79
CA LEU A 294 -1.36 -13.12 -26.45
C LEU A 294 -2.85 -13.29 -26.06
N PRO A 295 -3.23 -14.43 -25.45
CA PRO A 295 -4.56 -14.65 -24.89
C PRO A 295 -4.82 -13.74 -23.67
N LYS A 296 -6.10 -13.40 -23.47
CA LYS A 296 -6.66 -12.35 -22.59
C LYS A 296 -6.45 -12.50 -21.06
N ALA A 297 -5.45 -13.24 -20.58
CA ALA A 297 -5.24 -13.44 -19.14
C ALA A 297 -3.99 -12.69 -18.64
N ASP A 298 -4.20 -11.72 -17.73
CA ASP A 298 -3.20 -11.04 -16.88
C ASP A 298 -1.89 -10.61 -17.56
N ILE A 299 -2.01 -9.80 -18.62
CA ILE A 299 -0.84 -9.22 -19.31
C ILE A 299 -0.31 -8.04 -18.50
N ARG A 300 0.92 -8.18 -17.99
CA ARG A 300 1.66 -7.17 -17.22
C ARG A 300 2.58 -6.41 -18.17
N ILE A 301 2.35 -5.11 -18.36
CA ILE A 301 3.18 -4.26 -19.22
C ILE A 301 4.27 -3.58 -18.39
N TRP A 302 5.52 -3.61 -18.89
CA TRP A 302 6.67 -2.91 -18.31
C TRP A 302 6.98 -1.64 -19.11
N CYS A 303 7.10 -0.50 -18.44
CA CYS A 303 7.58 0.74 -19.03
C CYS A 303 9.11 0.68 -19.12
N ILE A 304 9.68 0.87 -20.31
CA ILE A 304 11.13 0.78 -20.55
C ILE A 304 11.61 1.99 -21.35
N GLY A 305 12.57 2.70 -20.77
CA GLY A 305 13.42 3.66 -21.48
C GLY A 305 14.16 4.64 -20.57
N SER A 306 14.99 5.46 -21.19
CA SER A 306 15.66 6.61 -20.58
C SER A 306 15.20 7.86 -21.33
N GLY A 307 14.68 8.86 -20.61
CA GLY A 307 14.12 10.07 -21.20
C GLY A 307 12.62 10.22 -20.92
N ASP A 308 11.96 11.11 -21.67
CA ASP A 308 10.52 11.34 -21.58
C ASP A 308 9.75 10.18 -22.23
N GLU A 309 9.00 9.46 -21.41
CA GLU A 309 8.26 8.25 -21.76
C GLU A 309 6.74 8.49 -21.76
N THR A 310 6.30 9.75 -21.78
CA THR A 310 4.89 10.15 -21.72
C THR A 310 4.01 9.34 -22.68
N THR A 311 4.34 9.31 -23.97
CA THR A 311 3.54 8.61 -24.99
C THR A 311 3.47 7.12 -24.72
N LYS A 312 4.59 6.48 -24.34
CA LYS A 312 4.64 5.04 -24.11
C LYS A 312 3.84 4.64 -22.86
N ILE A 313 3.91 5.45 -21.80
CA ILE A 313 3.15 5.22 -20.58
C ILE A 313 1.65 5.43 -20.86
N GLN A 314 1.28 6.47 -21.62
CA GLN A 314 -0.10 6.72 -22.01
C GLN A 314 -0.69 5.53 -22.80
N GLU A 315 0.02 5.10 -23.83
CA GLU A 315 -0.36 3.95 -24.66
C GLU A 315 -0.53 2.66 -23.84
N ALA A 316 0.34 2.44 -22.85
CA ALA A 316 0.25 1.28 -21.97
C ALA A 316 -0.98 1.35 -21.04
N MET A 317 -1.27 2.53 -20.46
CA MET A 317 -2.48 2.74 -19.66
C MET A 317 -3.74 2.47 -20.48
N ASP A 318 -3.82 3.05 -21.68
CA ASP A 318 -4.99 2.90 -22.58
C ASP A 318 -5.21 1.44 -22.97
N TRP A 319 -4.13 0.71 -23.26
CA TRP A 319 -4.20 -0.70 -23.59
C TRP A 319 -4.65 -1.55 -22.39
N CYS A 320 -4.08 -1.34 -21.20
CA CYS A 320 -4.43 -2.10 -20.00
C CYS A 320 -5.90 -1.88 -19.63
N ALA A 321 -6.37 -0.64 -19.67
CA ALA A 321 -7.75 -0.27 -19.45
C ALA A 321 -8.71 -0.94 -20.45
N ALA A 322 -8.38 -0.93 -21.75
CA ALA A 322 -9.20 -1.53 -22.79
C ALA A 322 -9.27 -3.07 -22.71
N ASN A 323 -8.29 -3.72 -22.10
CA ASN A 323 -8.16 -5.18 -22.05
C ASN A 323 -8.35 -5.77 -20.64
N ASN A 324 -8.86 -5.00 -19.68
CA ASN A 324 -9.01 -5.41 -18.27
C ASN A 324 -7.71 -6.05 -17.70
N SER A 325 -6.57 -5.45 -18.02
CA SER A 325 -5.24 -5.89 -17.61
C SER A 325 -4.63 -4.90 -16.60
N VAL A 326 -3.52 -5.29 -15.97
CA VAL A 326 -2.83 -4.47 -14.95
C VAL A 326 -1.52 -3.93 -15.50
N LEU A 327 -1.34 -2.60 -15.43
CA LEU A 327 -0.07 -1.95 -15.75
C LEU A 327 0.89 -2.07 -14.56
N MET A 328 2.07 -2.66 -14.76
CA MET A 328 3.09 -2.77 -13.71
C MET A 328 4.25 -1.83 -13.96
N VAL A 329 4.41 -0.81 -13.10
CA VAL A 329 5.56 0.08 -13.12
C VAL A 329 6.68 -0.54 -12.30
N THR A 330 7.58 -1.27 -12.97
CA THR A 330 8.68 -2.00 -12.34
C THR A 330 9.91 -1.11 -12.09
N MET A 331 11.01 -1.68 -11.58
CA MET A 331 12.23 -0.96 -11.20
C MET A 331 12.72 -0.03 -12.33
N GLY A 332 12.81 1.27 -12.04
CA GLY A 332 13.28 2.28 -12.99
C GLY A 332 12.91 3.71 -12.59
N ASN A 333 13.60 4.69 -13.15
CA ASN A 333 13.23 6.10 -13.07
C ASN A 333 12.75 6.56 -14.44
N PHE A 334 11.45 6.82 -14.55
CA PHE A 334 10.81 7.25 -15.79
C PHE A 334 10.55 8.74 -15.71
N THR A 335 10.59 9.44 -16.84
CA THR A 335 10.05 10.81 -16.90
C THR A 335 8.78 10.84 -17.74
N ALA A 336 7.79 11.63 -17.33
CA ALA A 336 6.55 11.82 -18.07
C ALA A 336 5.94 13.19 -17.75
N THR A 337 4.94 13.61 -18.54
CA THR A 337 4.12 14.78 -18.24
C THR A 337 2.71 14.59 -18.79
N ASN A 338 1.70 15.18 -18.15
CA ASN A 338 0.34 15.26 -18.69
C ASN A 338 -0.28 13.91 -19.09
N LEU A 339 -0.07 12.87 -18.28
CA LEU A 339 -0.72 11.57 -18.47
C LEU A 339 -2.21 11.69 -18.16
N VAL A 340 -3.05 11.13 -19.04
CA VAL A 340 -4.51 11.09 -18.89
C VAL A 340 -4.92 9.67 -18.54
N VAL A 341 -5.55 9.50 -17.38
CA VAL A 341 -5.93 8.18 -16.87
C VAL A 341 -7.25 7.72 -17.50
N PRO A 342 -7.28 6.57 -18.19
CA PRO A 342 -8.51 6.03 -18.76
C PRO A 342 -9.39 5.32 -17.70
N THR A 343 -10.67 5.17 -18.01
CA THR A 343 -11.64 4.33 -17.27
C THR A 343 -11.15 2.89 -17.16
N ASN A 344 -11.41 2.24 -16.03
CA ASN A 344 -11.02 0.86 -15.71
C ASN A 344 -9.51 0.61 -15.62
N LEU A 345 -8.69 1.66 -15.51
CA LEU A 345 -7.25 1.47 -15.33
C LEU A 345 -6.94 0.80 -13.99
N LYS A 346 -6.15 -0.27 -14.04
CA LYS A 346 -5.47 -0.85 -12.87
C LYS A 346 -3.97 -0.71 -13.05
N MET A 347 -3.31 -0.03 -12.12
CA MET A 347 -1.89 0.28 -12.18
C MET A 347 -1.23 0.00 -10.83
N GLU A 348 -0.11 -0.73 -10.85
CA GLU A 348 0.64 -1.11 -9.65
C GLU A 348 2.12 -0.75 -9.80
N PHE A 349 2.70 -0.12 -8.79
CA PHE A 349 4.12 0.25 -8.78
C PHE A 349 4.94 -0.74 -7.95
N TYR A 350 5.93 -1.36 -8.59
CA TYR A 350 6.92 -2.25 -8.01
C TYR A 350 8.30 -1.61 -8.12
N TYR A 351 8.56 -0.63 -7.24
CA TYR A 351 9.81 0.14 -7.13
C TYR A 351 10.11 1.14 -8.25
N GLY A 352 9.30 1.21 -9.31
CA GLY A 352 9.44 2.25 -10.31
C GLY A 352 9.09 3.63 -9.78
N VAL A 353 9.70 4.67 -10.34
CA VAL A 353 9.42 6.09 -10.05
C VAL A 353 9.02 6.77 -11.33
N ILE A 354 7.92 7.51 -11.33
CA ILE A 354 7.59 8.42 -12.44
C ILE A 354 7.85 9.86 -11.99
N THR A 355 8.83 10.47 -12.62
CA THR A 355 9.24 11.86 -12.39
C THR A 355 8.59 12.77 -13.42
N GLN A 356 8.00 13.88 -13.00
CA GLN A 356 7.54 14.89 -13.94
C GLN A 356 8.74 15.49 -14.69
N ALA A 357 8.66 15.54 -16.02
CA ALA A 357 9.74 16.02 -16.87
C ALA A 357 10.22 17.42 -16.45
N ALA A 358 11.54 17.66 -16.48
CA ALA A 358 12.14 18.90 -16.03
C ALA A 358 11.58 20.11 -16.81
N GLY A 359 11.18 21.17 -16.10
CA GLY A 359 10.59 22.37 -16.71
C GLY A 359 9.15 22.21 -17.22
N ALA A 360 8.55 21.01 -17.12
CA ALA A 360 7.16 20.81 -17.52
C ALA A 360 6.20 21.43 -16.49
N ALA A 361 5.21 22.17 -16.98
CA ALA A 361 4.10 22.68 -16.17
C ALA A 361 2.90 21.72 -16.22
N GLY A 362 2.02 21.81 -15.22
CA GLY A 362 0.73 21.12 -15.23
C GLY A 362 0.71 19.83 -14.42
N VAL A 363 -0.15 18.90 -14.82
CA VAL A 363 -0.53 17.74 -14.02
C VAL A 363 0.21 16.50 -14.51
N LEU A 364 0.80 15.70 -13.62
CA LEU A 364 1.42 14.45 -14.01
C LEU A 364 0.36 13.39 -14.37
N PHE A 365 -0.63 13.16 -13.50
CA PHE A 365 -1.76 12.26 -13.75
C PHE A 365 -3.10 13.00 -13.64
N THR A 366 -3.86 13.02 -14.73
CA THR A 366 -5.20 13.60 -14.80
C THR A 366 -6.26 12.50 -14.86
N ILE A 367 -7.13 12.43 -13.85
CA ILE A 367 -8.28 11.53 -13.78
C ILE A 367 -9.54 12.40 -13.93
N SER A 368 -10.06 12.51 -15.15
CA SER A 368 -11.20 13.40 -15.42
C SER A 368 -12.09 12.99 -16.58
N GLY A 369 -13.28 13.60 -16.68
CA GLY A 369 -14.16 13.44 -17.83
C GLY A 369 -15.09 12.23 -17.76
N GLY A 370 -15.59 11.89 -16.56
CA GLY A 370 -16.48 10.75 -16.34
C GLY A 370 -15.74 9.42 -16.16
N VAL A 371 -14.45 9.48 -15.84
CA VAL A 371 -13.62 8.29 -15.61
C VAL A 371 -14.07 7.56 -14.35
N SER A 372 -14.08 6.22 -14.39
CA SER A 372 -14.41 5.37 -13.25
C SER A 372 -13.70 4.02 -13.26
N GLY A 373 -13.73 3.29 -12.13
CA GLY A 373 -13.11 1.97 -11.98
C GLY A 373 -11.57 2.02 -11.95
N VAL A 374 -11.00 3.12 -11.45
CA VAL A 374 -9.56 3.35 -11.46
C VAL A 374 -8.93 2.90 -10.15
N ILE A 375 -7.88 2.09 -10.24
CA ILE A 375 -7.04 1.70 -9.10
C ILE A 375 -5.59 2.01 -9.43
N ILE A 376 -4.96 2.84 -8.61
CA ILE A 376 -3.52 3.11 -8.65
C ILE A 376 -2.93 2.73 -7.30
N ASP A 377 -2.19 1.62 -7.26
CA ASP A 377 -1.54 1.10 -6.05
C ASP A 377 -0.05 1.42 -6.04
N LYS A 378 0.41 1.89 -4.87
CA LYS A 378 1.76 2.32 -4.54
C LYS A 378 2.36 3.38 -5.47
N PRO A 379 1.60 4.36 -6.01
CA PRO A 379 2.16 5.31 -6.97
C PRO A 379 3.35 6.05 -6.38
N ASN A 380 4.51 5.91 -7.03
CA ASN A 380 5.75 6.54 -6.60
C ASN A 380 6.10 7.65 -7.59
N LEU A 381 5.67 8.87 -7.25
CA LEU A 381 5.64 10.02 -8.14
C LEU A 381 6.53 11.13 -7.62
N TYR A 382 7.30 11.74 -8.52
CA TYR A 382 8.21 12.83 -8.18
C TYR A 382 8.01 14.06 -9.05
N GLY A 383 7.87 15.24 -8.45
CA GLY A 383 7.66 16.49 -9.20
C GLY A 383 8.93 17.05 -9.86
N GLY A 384 10.13 16.56 -9.52
CA GLY A 384 11.36 16.83 -10.27
C GLY A 384 12.13 18.12 -9.94
N ASN A 385 11.61 19.04 -9.11
CA ASN A 385 12.18 20.39 -8.97
C ASN A 385 12.43 20.82 -7.52
N VAL A 386 12.65 19.84 -6.63
CA VAL A 386 13.09 20.14 -5.27
C VAL A 386 14.30 19.30 -4.94
N THR A 387 15.43 19.76 -5.46
CA THR A 387 16.75 19.32 -5.01
C THR A 387 16.83 19.52 -3.49
N GLY A 388 16.87 18.40 -2.77
CA GLY A 388 16.99 18.40 -1.31
C GLY A 388 15.67 18.26 -0.53
N TYR A 389 14.54 17.96 -1.17
CA TYR A 389 13.25 17.78 -0.49
C TYR A 389 12.93 18.97 0.44
N THR A 390 12.76 20.16 -0.12
CA THR A 390 12.31 21.33 0.63
C THR A 390 10.91 21.72 0.19
N THR A 391 10.09 22.29 1.07
CA THR A 391 8.78 22.82 0.66
C THR A 391 8.92 24.04 -0.25
N ALA A 392 8.12 24.10 -1.32
CA ALA A 392 8.01 25.33 -2.10
C ALA A 392 7.40 26.45 -1.24
N SER A 393 8.03 27.63 -1.25
CA SER A 393 7.56 28.81 -0.49
C SER A 393 6.35 29.49 -1.13
N THR A 394 6.21 29.35 -2.45
CA THR A 394 5.13 29.89 -3.28
C THR A 394 4.54 28.77 -4.12
N GLU A 395 3.24 28.84 -4.39
CA GLU A 395 2.57 27.84 -5.23
C GLU A 395 3.03 27.96 -6.69
N GLY A 396 3.46 26.85 -7.27
CA GLY A 396 3.77 26.73 -8.70
C GLY A 396 2.65 26.07 -9.49
N THR A 397 2.99 25.33 -10.55
CA THR A 397 2.01 24.77 -11.51
C THR A 397 2.02 23.26 -11.60
N ARG A 398 2.99 22.59 -10.97
CA ARG A 398 3.20 21.14 -11.08
C ARG A 398 2.39 20.40 -10.03
N LYS A 399 1.58 19.46 -10.48
CA LYS A 399 0.69 18.67 -9.65
C LYS A 399 0.90 17.18 -9.90
N GLY A 400 0.84 16.37 -8.85
CA GLY A 400 1.00 14.92 -8.95
C GLY A 400 -0.22 14.27 -9.58
N ILE A 401 -1.29 14.12 -8.80
CA ILE A 401 -2.55 13.53 -9.25
C ILE A 401 -3.67 14.58 -9.12
N VAL A 402 -4.42 14.80 -10.19
CA VAL A 402 -5.65 15.61 -10.18
C VAL A 402 -6.84 14.74 -10.55
N ILE A 403 -7.87 14.76 -9.70
CA ILE A 403 -9.12 14.02 -9.88
C ILE A 403 -10.27 15.02 -10.01
N ALA A 404 -11.06 14.93 -11.08
CA ALA A 404 -12.20 15.82 -11.34
C ALA A 404 -13.29 15.08 -12.10
N SER A 405 -14.57 15.41 -11.90
CA SER A 405 -15.70 14.85 -12.66
C SER A 405 -15.62 13.31 -12.85
N SER A 406 -15.26 12.57 -11.80
CA SER A 406 -14.94 11.13 -11.85
C SER A 406 -15.51 10.41 -10.62
N SER A 407 -15.65 9.08 -10.68
CA SER A 407 -16.16 8.26 -9.58
C SER A 407 -15.37 6.95 -9.46
N ASP A 408 -15.45 6.26 -8.32
CA ASP A 408 -14.76 4.97 -8.11
C ASP A 408 -13.27 5.01 -8.48
N VAL A 409 -12.53 5.89 -7.78
CA VAL A 409 -11.09 6.10 -7.96
C VAL A 409 -10.37 5.80 -6.66
N TRP A 410 -9.44 4.85 -6.69
CA TRP A 410 -8.73 4.37 -5.51
C TRP A 410 -7.23 4.61 -5.69
N ILE A 411 -6.67 5.45 -4.83
CA ILE A 411 -5.23 5.69 -4.71
C ILE A 411 -4.78 5.05 -3.41
N THR A 412 -3.93 4.03 -3.49
CA THR A 412 -3.54 3.21 -2.34
C THR A 412 -2.02 3.22 -2.15
N ASN A 413 -1.57 3.35 -0.90
CA ASN A 413 -0.18 3.44 -0.49
C ASN A 413 0.70 4.41 -1.31
N PRO A 414 0.23 5.64 -1.64
CA PRO A 414 0.99 6.58 -2.45
C PRO A 414 2.36 6.91 -1.84
N LYS A 415 3.30 7.29 -2.70
CA LYS A 415 4.55 7.96 -2.36
C LYS A 415 4.73 9.12 -3.34
N ILE A 416 4.13 10.28 -3.04
CA ILE A 416 4.02 11.41 -3.98
C ILE A 416 4.73 12.63 -3.41
N ARG A 417 5.77 13.11 -4.09
CA ARG A 417 6.62 14.16 -3.52
C ARG A 417 7.20 15.17 -4.50
N GLY A 418 7.52 16.35 -3.98
CA GLY A 418 8.30 17.36 -4.69
C GLY A 418 7.55 18.14 -5.77
N PHE A 419 6.21 18.21 -5.68
CA PHE A 419 5.37 19.02 -6.54
C PHE A 419 5.22 20.44 -5.96
N ASP A 420 5.50 21.48 -6.74
CA ASP A 420 5.42 22.87 -6.27
C ASP A 420 3.98 23.41 -6.16
N SER A 421 2.97 22.61 -6.54
CA SER A 421 1.56 22.88 -6.28
C SER A 421 0.96 21.74 -5.44
N LYS A 422 0.23 20.80 -6.05
CA LYS A 422 -0.54 19.79 -5.31
C LYS A 422 0.07 18.40 -5.45
N GLY A 423 0.25 17.68 -4.34
CA GLY A 423 0.55 16.24 -4.37
C GLY A 423 -0.63 15.47 -4.94
N ILE A 424 -1.77 15.55 -4.24
CA ILE A 424 -3.07 15.06 -4.70
C ILE A 424 -4.09 16.20 -4.61
N GLN A 425 -4.79 16.47 -5.72
CA GLN A 425 -5.88 17.44 -5.79
C GLN A 425 -7.17 16.75 -6.25
N ILE A 426 -8.24 16.91 -5.48
CA ILE A 426 -9.57 16.42 -5.79
C ILE A 426 -10.48 17.64 -5.98
N LEU A 427 -10.95 17.82 -7.20
CA LEU A 427 -11.86 18.87 -7.61
C LEU A 427 -13.31 18.36 -7.56
N SER A 428 -14.26 19.18 -8.00
CA SER A 428 -15.67 18.78 -8.12
C SER A 428 -15.81 17.46 -8.88
N LEU A 429 -16.50 16.49 -8.30
CA LEU A 429 -16.70 15.15 -8.87
C LEU A 429 -17.96 15.04 -9.76
N GLY A 430 -18.67 16.15 -9.96
CA GLY A 430 -19.89 16.23 -10.77
C GLY A 430 -21.17 16.03 -9.95
N ALA A 431 -22.30 16.51 -10.46
CA ALA A 431 -23.60 16.41 -9.80
C ALA A 431 -24.27 15.06 -10.16
N SER A 432 -24.28 14.11 -9.24
CA SER A 432 -25.17 12.94 -9.31
C SER A 432 -25.87 12.75 -7.96
N PRO A 433 -27.17 12.40 -7.95
CA PRO A 433 -27.95 12.19 -6.73
C PRO A 433 -27.60 10.91 -5.96
N VAL A 434 -26.50 10.23 -6.29
CA VAL A 434 -26.12 8.96 -5.67
C VAL A 434 -24.84 9.17 -4.89
N HIS A 435 -24.86 8.86 -3.59
CA HIS A 435 -23.75 8.85 -2.64
C HIS A 435 -22.59 7.87 -2.99
N GLY A 436 -22.37 7.60 -4.29
CA GLY A 436 -21.47 6.58 -4.85
C GLY A 436 -20.24 7.13 -5.58
N HIS A 437 -19.96 8.44 -5.53
CA HIS A 437 -18.73 9.04 -6.06
C HIS A 437 -17.53 8.81 -5.14
N SER A 438 -17.26 7.56 -4.76
CA SER A 438 -16.20 7.24 -3.81
C SER A 438 -14.82 7.43 -4.44
N VAL A 439 -14.17 8.54 -4.13
CA VAL A 439 -12.71 8.67 -4.27
C VAL A 439 -12.07 8.28 -2.94
N LYS A 440 -11.11 7.36 -2.99
CA LYS A 440 -10.42 6.84 -1.82
C LYS A 440 -8.92 7.10 -1.93
N VAL A 441 -8.35 7.67 -0.86
CA VAL A 441 -6.90 7.80 -0.69
C VAL A 441 -6.50 7.08 0.59
N LEU A 442 -5.84 5.94 0.48
CA LEU A 442 -5.61 5.03 1.61
C LEU A 442 -4.12 4.76 1.81
N GLY A 443 -3.61 4.95 3.02
CA GLY A 443 -2.21 4.69 3.36
C GLY A 443 -1.23 5.68 2.75
N GLY A 444 0.06 5.35 2.84
CA GLY A 444 1.13 6.02 2.09
C GLY A 444 1.59 7.38 2.61
N GLU A 445 2.48 7.99 1.83
CA GLU A 445 3.17 9.25 2.07
C GLU A 445 2.91 10.24 0.91
N VAL A 446 2.49 11.45 1.25
CA VAL A 446 2.43 12.58 0.31
C VAL A 446 3.15 13.75 0.96
N ASP A 447 4.39 13.98 0.56
CA ASP A 447 5.33 14.83 1.30
C ASP A 447 6.07 15.84 0.41
N TYR A 448 6.57 16.93 0.99
CA TYR A 448 7.35 17.93 0.26
C TYR A 448 6.66 18.57 -0.94
N ASN A 449 5.32 18.69 -0.88
CA ASN A 449 4.54 19.42 -1.86
C ASN A 449 4.14 20.80 -1.30
N TYR A 450 3.73 21.74 -2.15
CA TYR A 450 3.15 22.98 -1.62
C TYR A 450 1.87 22.67 -0.82
N CYS A 451 0.93 21.92 -1.38
CA CYS A 451 -0.14 21.30 -0.61
C CYS A 451 -0.15 19.79 -0.86
N ASN A 452 -0.08 18.99 0.21
CA ASN A 452 0.02 17.54 0.08
C ASN A 452 -1.31 16.93 -0.39
N LEU A 453 -2.41 17.27 0.29
CA LEU A 453 -3.76 16.83 -0.09
C LEU A 453 -4.72 18.01 -0.16
N GLU A 454 -5.44 18.15 -1.27
CA GLU A 454 -6.50 19.15 -1.41
C GLU A 454 -7.81 18.51 -1.88
N CYS A 455 -8.90 18.79 -1.17
CA CYS A 455 -10.26 18.42 -1.57
C CYS A 455 -11.10 19.70 -1.67
N LEU A 456 -11.35 20.19 -2.89
CA LEU A 456 -12.07 21.45 -3.13
C LEU A 456 -13.60 21.27 -3.17
N SER A 457 -14.31 22.38 -3.26
CA SER A 457 -15.76 22.43 -3.38
C SER A 457 -16.29 21.44 -4.43
N GLY A 458 -17.28 20.62 -4.05
CA GLY A 458 -17.86 19.56 -4.88
C GLY A 458 -17.08 18.23 -4.88
N ALA A 459 -15.94 18.13 -4.19
CA ALA A 459 -15.23 16.86 -3.95
C ALA A 459 -15.85 16.09 -2.78
N GLU A 460 -17.14 15.77 -2.87
CA GLU A 460 -17.91 15.16 -1.78
C GLU A 460 -17.71 13.65 -1.67
N TYR A 461 -17.96 13.09 -0.48
CA TYR A 461 -17.87 11.65 -0.20
C TYR A 461 -16.48 11.05 -0.45
N VAL A 462 -15.45 11.90 -0.40
CA VAL A 462 -14.05 11.48 -0.42
C VAL A 462 -13.71 10.81 0.91
N GLN A 463 -13.03 9.67 0.83
CA GLN A 463 -12.52 8.94 1.99
C GLN A 463 -11.00 8.97 1.98
N VAL A 464 -10.41 9.46 3.06
CA VAL A 464 -8.95 9.43 3.26
C VAL A 464 -8.67 8.72 4.56
N SER A 465 -7.76 7.76 4.56
CA SER A 465 -7.41 7.03 5.78
C SER A 465 -5.94 6.64 5.82
N SER A 466 -5.32 6.70 6.99
CA SER A 466 -3.94 6.25 7.21
C SER A 466 -2.90 6.95 6.33
N LEU A 467 -3.17 8.17 5.89
CA LEU A 467 -2.28 8.95 5.03
C LEU A 467 -1.27 9.72 5.88
N THR A 468 0.00 9.71 5.48
CA THR A 468 1.05 10.57 6.05
C THR A 468 1.34 11.74 5.12
N ALA A 469 0.82 12.92 5.45
CA ALA A 469 0.94 14.13 4.65
C ALA A 469 1.76 15.19 5.40
N THR A 470 3.09 15.16 5.18
CA THR A 470 4.04 15.92 6.01
C THR A 470 4.93 16.85 5.19
N LYS A 471 5.61 17.78 5.87
CA LYS A 471 6.64 18.63 5.27
C LYS A 471 6.14 19.32 4.00
N GLY A 472 4.90 19.79 4.02
CA GLY A 472 4.28 20.63 2.99
C GLY A 472 4.14 22.07 3.48
N LYS A 473 3.82 23.02 2.59
CA LYS A 473 3.31 24.32 3.04
C LYS A 473 1.95 24.12 3.71
N ILE A 474 1.11 23.27 3.12
CA ILE A 474 -0.20 22.86 3.65
C ILE A 474 -0.24 21.33 3.68
N GLY A 475 -0.52 20.75 4.84
CA GLY A 475 -0.71 19.30 4.99
C GLY A 475 -2.00 18.84 4.31
N VAL A 476 -3.12 19.47 4.66
CA VAL A 476 -4.40 19.22 4.00
C VAL A 476 -5.24 20.49 3.89
N SER A 477 -5.90 20.67 2.74
CA SER A 477 -6.85 21.75 2.47
C SER A 477 -8.22 21.19 2.08
N ILE A 478 -9.27 21.55 2.79
CA ILE A 478 -10.64 21.06 2.60
C ILE A 478 -11.60 22.21 2.36
N ALA A 479 -12.29 22.16 1.23
CA ALA A 479 -13.49 22.97 0.95
C ALA A 479 -14.71 22.09 0.61
N SER A 480 -14.54 20.76 0.53
CA SER A 480 -15.62 19.83 0.20
C SER A 480 -16.51 19.49 1.40
N GLY A 481 -17.82 19.34 1.14
CA GLY A 481 -18.75 18.69 2.05
C GLY A 481 -18.53 17.18 2.11
N ASN A 482 -19.00 16.53 3.17
CA ASN A 482 -19.01 15.05 3.30
C ASN A 482 -17.66 14.36 3.07
N ALA A 483 -16.53 15.05 3.23
CA ALA A 483 -15.21 14.43 3.21
C ALA A 483 -14.92 13.78 4.56
N HIS A 484 -14.51 12.52 4.54
CA HIS A 484 -14.20 11.75 5.75
C HIS A 484 -12.72 11.39 5.76
N ILE A 485 -11.99 11.94 6.73
CA ILE A 485 -10.56 11.77 6.86
C ILE A 485 -10.28 11.13 8.22
N ALA A 486 -9.64 9.96 8.23
CA ALA A 486 -9.44 9.20 9.46
C ALA A 486 -7.98 8.76 9.63
N ASN A 487 -7.54 8.62 10.89
CA ASN A 487 -6.27 7.99 11.26
C ASN A 487 -5.06 8.49 10.46
N SER A 488 -5.06 9.77 10.06
CA SER A 488 -4.06 10.35 9.16
C SER A 488 -3.18 11.36 9.89
N MET A 489 -1.95 11.55 9.41
CA MET A 489 -0.95 12.41 10.02
C MET A 489 -0.65 13.61 9.13
N PHE A 490 -0.90 14.81 9.64
CA PHE A 490 -0.65 16.10 8.98
C PHE A 490 0.37 16.90 9.79
N ASN A 491 1.58 16.33 9.91
CA ASN A 491 2.62 16.82 10.80
C ASN A 491 3.74 17.55 10.04
N ASP A 492 4.50 18.37 10.75
CA ASP A 492 5.69 19.07 10.22
C ASP A 492 5.40 19.93 8.98
N ASN A 493 4.17 20.45 8.84
CA ASN A 493 3.82 21.38 7.76
C ASN A 493 3.96 22.83 8.23
N VAL A 494 3.78 23.79 7.32
CA VAL A 494 3.55 25.17 7.78
C VAL A 494 2.15 25.29 8.36
N ASP A 495 1.14 24.89 7.59
CA ASP A 495 -0.23 24.71 8.04
C ASP A 495 -0.58 23.23 8.00
N GLY A 496 -1.00 22.64 9.12
CA GLY A 496 -1.43 21.25 9.20
C GLY A 496 -2.72 21.02 8.44
N CYS A 497 -3.78 21.74 8.83
CA CYS A 497 -5.10 21.69 8.21
C CYS A 497 -5.61 23.08 7.86
N ARG A 498 -6.16 23.25 6.67
CA ARG A 498 -6.96 24.42 6.27
C ARG A 498 -8.35 23.96 5.87
N VAL A 499 -9.38 24.51 6.50
CA VAL A 499 -10.78 24.30 6.13
C VAL A 499 -11.34 25.62 5.61
N ILE A 500 -11.58 25.72 4.32
CA ILE A 500 -11.90 26.98 3.65
C ILE A 500 -13.33 26.96 3.09
N ALA A 501 -13.89 28.15 2.87
CA ALA A 501 -15.20 28.31 2.27
C ALA A 501 -15.33 27.67 0.87
N GLY A 502 -16.52 27.16 0.56
CA GLY A 502 -16.85 26.53 -0.72
C GLY A 502 -18.37 26.32 -0.91
N GLY A 503 -18.77 25.68 -2.01
CA GLY A 503 -20.14 25.23 -2.23
C GLY A 503 -20.44 23.95 -1.48
N ASN A 504 -21.55 23.92 -0.73
CA ASN A 504 -21.90 22.84 0.21
C ASN A 504 -20.71 22.47 1.11
N ASP A 505 -19.99 23.47 1.61
CA ASP A 505 -18.64 23.31 2.13
C ASP A 505 -18.55 22.49 3.42
N ALA A 506 -17.39 21.86 3.55
CA ALA A 506 -16.72 21.45 4.79
C ALA A 506 -17.50 20.62 5.84
N HIS A 507 -18.78 20.25 5.72
CA HIS A 507 -19.51 19.52 6.77
C HIS A 507 -19.18 18.01 6.86
N GLY A 508 -17.92 17.67 6.57
CA GLY A 508 -17.34 16.35 6.77
C GLY A 508 -16.72 16.20 8.16
N SER A 509 -15.72 15.32 8.25
CA SER A 509 -15.07 14.98 9.51
C SER A 509 -13.61 14.58 9.38
N PHE A 510 -12.79 14.99 10.35
CA PHE A 510 -11.54 14.36 10.73
C PHE A 510 -11.76 13.48 11.97
N THR A 511 -11.26 12.24 11.98
CA THR A 511 -11.35 11.35 13.14
C THR A 511 -10.02 10.66 13.44
N GLY A 512 -9.51 10.76 14.66
CA GLY A 512 -8.24 10.08 15.03
C GLY A 512 -7.01 10.59 14.29
N CYS A 513 -7.05 11.82 13.76
CA CYS A 513 -5.95 12.41 13.00
C CYS A 513 -4.99 13.19 13.89
N THR A 514 -3.73 13.33 13.48
CA THR A 514 -2.74 14.16 14.19
C THR A 514 -2.31 15.36 13.36
N PHE A 515 -2.20 16.51 14.00
CA PHE A 515 -1.69 17.76 13.48
C PHE A 515 -0.58 18.24 14.42
N ASN A 516 0.64 17.74 14.21
CA ASN A 516 1.77 17.94 15.13
C ASN A 516 2.91 18.74 14.49
N HIS A 517 3.60 19.57 15.27
CA HIS A 517 4.78 20.34 14.86
C HIS A 517 4.55 21.20 13.61
N ASN A 518 3.32 21.66 13.42
CA ASN A 518 3.03 22.62 12.36
C ASN A 518 3.52 24.01 12.78
N THR A 519 4.27 24.68 11.90
CA THR A 519 5.01 25.89 12.30
C THR A 519 4.16 27.15 12.40
N ARG A 520 3.00 27.20 11.74
CA ARG A 520 2.04 28.31 11.85
C ARG A 520 0.72 27.86 12.42
N TYR A 521 -0.05 27.06 11.69
CA TYR A 521 -1.37 26.61 12.12
C TYR A 521 -1.44 25.09 12.20
N ALA A 522 -1.94 24.56 13.32
CA ALA A 522 -2.40 23.17 13.37
C ALA A 522 -3.74 23.04 12.61
N LEU A 523 -4.60 24.04 12.78
CA LEU A 523 -5.89 24.16 12.12
C LEU A 523 -6.20 25.62 11.82
N GLU A 524 -6.43 25.95 10.56
CA GLU A 524 -7.02 27.22 10.14
C GLU A 524 -8.39 26.93 9.52
N THR A 525 -9.42 27.67 9.91
CA THR A 525 -10.71 27.68 9.21
C THR A 525 -11.03 29.10 8.77
N ASP A 526 -11.46 29.29 7.52
CA ASP A 526 -11.78 30.61 6.97
C ASP A 526 -13.09 30.56 6.18
N GLY A 527 -14.13 31.20 6.72
CA GLY A 527 -15.39 31.42 6.01
C GLY A 527 -16.34 30.22 5.93
N VAL A 528 -16.09 29.12 6.65
CA VAL A 528 -16.86 27.87 6.55
C VAL A 528 -18.33 28.05 6.93
N LYS A 529 -19.26 27.58 6.08
CA LYS A 529 -20.69 27.77 6.30
C LYS A 529 -21.43 26.54 6.81
N ASN A 530 -21.11 25.30 6.47
CA ASN A 530 -21.91 24.17 6.97
C ASN A 530 -21.33 23.46 8.22
N GLY A 531 -20.11 23.77 8.62
CA GLY A 531 -19.41 23.13 9.74
C GLY A 531 -18.28 22.22 9.29
N HIS A 532 -17.50 21.66 10.22
CA HIS A 532 -16.56 20.55 10.04
C HIS A 532 -16.27 19.95 11.43
N THR A 533 -16.26 18.62 11.57
CA THR A 533 -16.03 17.98 12.88
C THR A 533 -14.64 17.37 12.97
N PHE A 534 -13.94 17.59 14.08
CA PHE A 534 -12.67 16.99 14.45
C PHE A 534 -12.91 16.15 15.71
N ASN A 535 -12.88 14.83 15.57
CA ASN A 535 -13.26 13.89 16.63
C ASN A 535 -12.07 13.03 17.05
N GLY A 536 -11.65 13.13 18.32
CA GLY A 536 -10.48 12.39 18.82
C GLY A 536 -9.19 12.72 18.06
N CYS A 537 -9.02 13.97 17.62
CA CYS A 537 -7.83 14.42 16.91
C CYS A 537 -6.79 15.00 17.86
N HIS A 538 -5.51 14.97 17.50
CA HIS A 538 -4.43 15.55 18.31
C HIS A 538 -3.84 16.79 17.64
N PHE A 539 -3.88 17.92 18.32
CA PHE A 539 -3.29 19.19 17.91
C PHE A 539 -2.12 19.51 18.86
N TYR A 540 -0.90 19.47 18.32
CA TYR A 540 0.32 19.65 19.10
C TYR A 540 1.22 20.63 18.37
N TYR A 541 1.48 21.81 18.97
CA TYR A 541 2.12 22.95 18.30
C TYR A 541 1.31 23.49 17.11
N GLY A 542 1.58 24.74 16.74
CA GLY A 542 0.84 25.46 15.70
C GLY A 542 -0.51 25.95 16.21
N ASP A 543 -0.91 27.14 15.83
CA ASP A 543 -2.12 27.76 16.36
C ASP A 543 -3.38 27.16 15.72
N ILE A 544 -4.51 27.30 16.42
CA ILE A 544 -5.84 27.00 15.92
C ILE A 544 -6.54 28.33 15.64
N HIS A 545 -6.91 28.59 14.40
CA HIS A 545 -7.59 29.82 14.00
C HIS A 545 -8.96 29.52 13.41
N ILE A 546 -10.01 29.92 14.11
CA ILE A 546 -11.41 29.82 13.70
C ILE A 546 -11.89 31.19 13.23
N LYS A 547 -11.78 31.45 11.92
CA LYS A 547 -12.11 32.73 11.31
C LYS A 547 -13.37 32.64 10.46
N ASP A 548 -14.34 33.52 10.71
CA ASP A 548 -15.57 33.69 9.93
C ASP A 548 -16.36 32.40 9.63
N SER A 549 -16.19 31.42 10.52
CA SER A 549 -16.63 30.04 10.35
C SER A 549 -17.72 29.68 11.36
N LYS A 550 -18.60 28.73 11.00
CA LYS A 550 -19.59 28.15 11.92
C LYS A 550 -19.60 26.64 11.81
N GLY A 551 -19.98 25.95 12.89
CA GLY A 551 -20.06 24.50 12.96
C GLY A 551 -18.71 23.79 13.03
N ILE A 552 -17.64 24.50 13.42
CA ILE A 552 -16.32 23.90 13.65
C ILE A 552 -16.32 23.29 15.04
N PHE A 553 -16.27 21.96 15.10
CA PHE A 553 -16.35 21.20 16.35
C PHE A 553 -15.07 20.40 16.58
N ILE A 554 -14.36 20.66 17.68
CA ILE A 554 -13.23 19.85 18.15
C ILE A 554 -13.70 19.10 19.39
N VAL A 555 -13.88 17.79 19.27
CA VAL A 555 -14.61 16.98 20.25
C VAL A 555 -14.04 15.58 20.46
N GLY A 556 -14.64 14.83 21.38
CA GLY A 556 -14.54 13.37 21.49
C GLY A 556 -13.16 12.89 21.94
N GLY A 557 -12.61 13.53 22.97
CA GLY A 557 -11.31 13.19 23.51
C GLY A 557 -10.15 13.66 22.64
N SER A 558 -10.33 14.76 21.88
CA SER A 558 -9.19 15.38 21.19
C SER A 558 -8.16 15.86 22.21
N HIS A 559 -6.91 16.02 21.78
CA HIS A 559 -5.82 16.56 22.59
C HIS A 559 -5.36 17.90 22.02
N LEU A 560 -5.24 18.91 22.87
CA LEU A 560 -4.67 20.22 22.52
C LEU A 560 -3.46 20.51 23.43
N SER A 561 -2.32 20.86 22.86
CA SER A 561 -1.12 21.28 23.60
C SER A 561 -0.25 22.21 22.75
N TYR A 562 0.27 23.29 23.36
CA TYR A 562 1.10 24.28 22.67
C TYR A 562 0.39 24.98 21.49
N ASN A 563 -0.88 25.35 21.67
CA ASN A 563 -1.68 26.01 20.64
C ASN A 563 -2.28 27.30 21.21
N ASN A 564 -2.20 28.42 20.50
CA ASN A 564 -3.16 29.50 20.71
C ASN A 564 -4.44 29.21 19.92
N VAL A 565 -5.60 29.48 20.48
CA VAL A 565 -6.90 29.32 19.84
C VAL A 565 -7.48 30.71 19.58
N TYR A 566 -7.43 31.16 18.34
CA TYR A 566 -8.02 32.43 17.92
C TYR A 566 -9.40 32.19 17.32
N ALA A 567 -10.44 32.81 17.89
CA ALA A 567 -11.79 32.77 17.35
C ALA A 567 -12.26 34.19 17.02
N GLU A 568 -12.62 34.42 15.77
CA GLU A 568 -13.13 35.70 15.27
C GLU A 568 -14.25 35.49 14.24
N GLY A 569 -15.29 36.31 14.34
CA GLY A 569 -16.41 36.29 13.41
C GLY A 569 -17.22 34.99 13.41
N GLY A 570 -18.00 34.80 12.36
CA GLY A 570 -18.70 33.55 12.08
C GLY A 570 -19.89 33.24 13.00
N GLY A 571 -20.16 31.94 13.15
CA GLY A 571 -21.29 31.40 13.91
C GLY A 571 -20.84 30.50 15.05
N TYR A 572 -21.74 29.63 15.50
CA TYR A 572 -21.50 28.77 16.66
C TYR A 572 -20.44 27.71 16.35
N ASN A 573 -19.38 27.68 17.15
CA ASN A 573 -18.28 26.71 17.12
C ASN A 573 -18.09 26.10 18.51
N LYS A 574 -17.45 24.92 18.60
CA LYS A 574 -17.36 24.15 19.85
C LYS A 574 -16.00 23.47 20.02
N ILE A 575 -15.45 23.54 21.22
CA ILE A 575 -14.32 22.73 21.68
C ILE A 575 -14.78 22.02 22.96
N ALA A 576 -15.10 20.73 22.88
CA ALA A 576 -15.74 20.04 24.00
C ALA A 576 -15.22 18.64 24.27
N ASP A 577 -15.24 18.23 25.55
CA ASP A 577 -14.93 16.86 25.97
C ASP A 577 -13.52 16.38 25.54
N ASN A 578 -12.56 17.30 25.57
CA ASN A 578 -11.16 17.08 25.17
C ASN A 578 -10.23 17.11 26.38
N PHE A 579 -8.98 16.72 26.17
CA PHE A 579 -7.90 16.98 27.12
C PHE A 579 -7.06 18.16 26.61
N ILE A 580 -6.98 19.20 27.43
CA ILE A 580 -6.22 20.42 27.12
C ILE A 580 -5.05 20.48 28.08
N ASN A 581 -3.83 20.34 27.55
CA ASN A 581 -2.63 20.42 28.36
C ASN A 581 -2.36 21.90 28.73
N GLY A 582 -2.70 22.24 29.98
CA GLY A 582 -2.89 23.62 30.45
C GLY A 582 -1.66 24.52 30.48
N ASP A 583 -0.44 23.99 30.31
CA ASP A 583 0.77 24.82 30.34
C ASP A 583 0.87 25.79 29.14
N ASN A 584 0.21 25.51 28.01
CA ASN A 584 0.48 26.22 26.75
C ASN A 584 -0.71 26.30 25.79
N VAL A 585 -1.95 26.36 26.29
CA VAL A 585 -3.13 26.62 25.44
C VAL A 585 -3.86 27.87 25.90
N VAL A 586 -3.98 28.86 25.02
CA VAL A 586 -4.62 30.16 25.30
C VAL A 586 -5.78 30.41 24.34
N PHE A 587 -6.94 30.80 24.86
CA PHE A 587 -8.14 31.09 24.06
C PHE A 587 -8.33 32.60 23.88
N TYR A 588 -8.37 33.05 22.63
CA TYR A 588 -8.64 34.43 22.24
C TYR A 588 -10.01 34.52 21.57
N HIS A 589 -11.01 34.92 22.33
CA HIS A 589 -12.36 35.16 21.83
C HIS A 589 -12.47 36.59 21.31
N GLY A 590 -13.12 36.76 20.16
CA GLY A 590 -13.33 38.10 19.61
C GLY A 590 -12.05 38.68 18.99
N TYR A 591 -11.18 37.81 18.48
CA TYR A 591 -9.87 38.18 17.95
C TYR A 591 -10.01 39.25 16.85
N ASN A 592 -9.00 40.14 16.74
CA ASN A 592 -9.04 41.37 15.94
C ASN A 592 -10.27 42.28 16.16
N GLY A 593 -10.90 42.22 17.34
CA GLY A 593 -12.09 43.02 17.65
C GLY A 593 -13.38 42.51 17.01
N THR A 594 -13.36 41.32 16.40
CA THR A 594 -14.52 40.74 15.71
C THR A 594 -15.17 39.67 16.57
N ALA A 595 -16.37 39.95 17.08
CA ALA A 595 -17.13 39.04 17.95
C ALA A 595 -17.19 37.60 17.38
N SER A 596 -16.97 36.62 18.25
CA SER A 596 -16.98 35.19 17.91
C SER A 596 -18.00 34.44 18.77
N LYS A 597 -18.46 33.26 18.32
CA LYS A 597 -19.37 32.38 19.08
C LYS A 597 -18.72 31.02 19.31
N LEU A 598 -17.64 30.99 20.08
CA LEU A 598 -16.94 29.77 20.48
C LEU A 598 -17.41 29.30 21.86
N GLN A 599 -17.85 28.05 21.95
CA GLN A 599 -18.14 27.38 23.22
C GLN A 599 -17.01 26.41 23.58
N VAL A 600 -16.49 26.47 24.81
CA VAL A 600 -15.49 25.51 25.31
C VAL A 600 -16.04 24.84 26.57
N ILE A 601 -16.37 23.55 26.53
CA ILE A 601 -17.11 22.89 27.63
C ILE A 601 -16.62 21.47 27.89
N GLY A 602 -16.70 20.98 29.13
CA GLY A 602 -16.43 19.57 29.44
C GLY A 602 -14.98 19.10 29.21
N ASN A 603 -14.04 20.02 28.97
CA ASN A 603 -12.64 19.67 28.73
C ASN A 603 -11.89 19.43 30.05
N ARG A 604 -11.01 18.42 30.08
CA ARG A 604 -10.12 18.13 31.20
C ARG A 604 -8.83 18.96 31.08
N LEU A 605 -8.44 19.60 32.18
CA LEU A 605 -7.15 20.27 32.37
C LEU A 605 -6.27 19.38 33.28
N PRO A 606 -4.93 19.31 33.08
CA PRO A 606 -4.05 18.49 33.92
C PRO A 606 -4.04 18.97 35.38
N ASP A 607 -4.16 17.98 36.28
CA ASP A 607 -4.10 18.16 37.73
C ASP A 607 -2.67 18.60 38.13
N GLY A 608 -2.51 19.85 38.55
CA GLY A 608 -1.22 20.38 39.03
C GLY A 608 -0.75 21.67 38.37
N ASN A 609 -1.43 22.12 37.31
CA ASN A 609 -1.30 23.50 36.88
C ASN A 609 -2.34 24.33 37.60
N SER A 610 -1.85 25.15 38.53
CA SER A 610 -2.65 26.12 39.24
C SER A 610 -3.58 26.84 38.28
N ALA A 611 -4.88 26.68 38.50
CA ALA A 611 -5.89 27.65 38.07
C ALA A 611 -5.53 29.10 38.50
N ASP A 612 -4.51 29.27 39.35
CA ASP A 612 -4.00 30.55 39.86
C ASP A 612 -3.20 31.40 38.87
N LYS A 613 -2.88 30.94 37.65
CA LYS A 613 -2.30 31.86 36.63
C LYS A 613 -3.33 32.55 35.74
N TYR A 614 -4.57 32.06 35.70
CA TYR A 614 -5.66 32.72 34.99
C TYR A 614 -6.99 32.43 35.70
N ASN A 615 -7.36 33.34 36.61
CA ASN A 615 -8.71 33.43 37.20
C ASN A 615 -9.77 33.60 36.10
N GLN A 616 -10.21 32.50 35.48
CA GLN A 616 -11.33 32.43 34.56
C GLN A 616 -12.17 31.19 34.95
N PRO A 617 -13.12 31.31 35.89
CA PRO A 617 -13.99 30.20 36.24
C PRO A 617 -15.01 29.96 35.12
N ALA A 618 -15.12 28.71 34.70
CA ALA A 618 -16.24 28.13 33.96
C ALA A 618 -16.78 28.93 32.74
N PHE A 619 -16.26 28.57 31.57
CA PHE A 619 -16.85 28.83 30.26
C PHE A 619 -18.37 28.62 30.20
N TYR A 620 -19.12 29.69 29.89
CA TYR A 620 -20.43 29.66 29.22
C TYR A 620 -20.61 30.94 28.39
N VAL A 621 -21.12 30.83 27.15
CA VAL A 621 -21.14 31.90 26.12
C VAL A 621 -22.26 32.91 26.36
N GLU A 622 -21.99 34.20 26.09
CA GLU A 622 -23.04 35.20 25.92
C GLU A 622 -22.95 35.93 24.56
N LYS A 623 -24.11 36.31 23.99
CA LYS A 623 -24.26 37.02 22.72
C LYS A 623 -24.53 38.49 23.03
N HIS A 624 -23.93 39.46 22.33
CA HIS A 624 -24.64 40.71 22.01
C HIS A 624 -24.22 41.31 20.66
N ALA A 625 -25.21 41.82 19.94
CA ALA A 625 -25.07 42.47 18.65
C ALA A 625 -24.64 43.93 18.79
N THR A 626 -24.07 44.44 17.70
CA THR A 626 -23.69 45.82 17.39
C THR A 626 -24.65 46.90 17.88
N ALA A 627 -24.26 47.65 18.92
CA ALA A 627 -23.82 49.05 18.81
C ALA A 627 -23.55 49.68 20.19
N VAL A 628 -22.55 50.57 20.18
CA VAL A 628 -22.14 51.59 21.17
C VAL A 628 -20.95 51.25 22.08
N THR A 629 -19.98 52.14 21.94
CA THR A 629 -18.66 52.36 22.53
C THR A 629 -18.63 52.48 24.06
N ASN A 630 -17.78 51.67 24.70
CA ASN A 630 -16.68 52.04 25.62
C ASN A 630 -16.38 50.86 26.55
N ILE A 631 -15.12 50.43 26.56
CA ILE A 631 -14.59 49.44 27.49
C ILE A 631 -14.40 50.12 28.85
N THR A 632 -15.01 49.59 29.90
CA THR A 632 -14.50 49.68 31.28
C THR A 632 -14.89 48.42 32.04
N ALA A 633 -14.01 48.05 32.97
CA ALA A 633 -13.98 46.82 33.76
C ALA A 633 -15.33 46.38 34.38
N GLU A 634 -15.35 45.09 34.74
CA GLU A 634 -16.31 44.34 35.58
C GLU A 634 -17.07 43.23 34.83
N TRP A 635 -17.02 42.05 35.42
CA TRP A 635 -17.46 40.77 34.86
C TRP A 635 -18.97 40.59 35.03
N THR A 636 -19.65 40.08 34.01
CA THR A 636 -21.08 39.72 34.05
C THR A 636 -21.24 38.20 33.95
N LEU A 637 -21.94 37.58 34.89
CA LEU A 637 -22.28 36.16 34.89
C LEU A 637 -23.75 36.01 34.44
N LEU A 638 -24.02 35.45 33.25
CA LEU A 638 -25.39 35.12 32.82
C LEU A 638 -25.79 33.68 33.13
N TRP A 639 -26.97 33.53 33.73
CA TRP A 639 -27.61 32.25 34.02
C TRP A 639 -28.30 31.68 32.77
N ALA A 640 -28.06 30.40 32.48
CA ALA A 640 -28.85 29.62 31.54
C ALA A 640 -30.09 29.03 32.23
N THR A 641 -31.25 29.19 31.61
CA THR A 641 -32.49 28.49 31.97
C THR A 641 -32.37 27.01 31.65
N GLY A 642 -32.16 26.18 32.68
CA GLY A 642 -32.15 24.72 32.50
C GLY A 642 -31.36 23.97 33.57
N GLY A 643 -31.93 23.85 34.76
CA GLY A 643 -31.76 22.68 35.65
C GLY A 643 -30.35 22.16 35.94
N SER A 644 -29.31 22.99 36.03
CA SER A 644 -27.96 22.55 36.42
C SER A 644 -27.43 23.34 37.61
N ILE A 645 -26.88 22.61 38.58
CA ILE A 645 -26.43 23.06 39.90
C ILE A 645 -25.00 23.61 39.78
N LEU A 646 -24.77 24.83 40.28
CA LEU A 646 -23.42 25.40 40.44
C LEU A 646 -22.92 25.11 41.86
N TYR A 647 -21.72 24.52 41.98
CA TYR A 647 -20.98 24.44 43.26
C TYR A 647 -19.92 25.54 43.25
N ALA A 648 -19.95 26.42 44.24
CA ALA A 648 -18.86 27.35 44.53
C ALA A 648 -18.43 27.13 45.99
N GLN A 649 -17.15 26.85 46.20
CA GLN A 649 -16.52 26.79 47.51
C GLN A 649 -15.54 27.96 47.55
N TYR A 650 -15.74 28.93 48.45
CA TYR A 650 -14.77 30.00 48.65
C TYR A 650 -14.68 30.39 50.12
N ASN A 651 -13.45 30.37 50.63
CA ASN A 651 -13.06 30.87 51.94
C ASN A 651 -12.66 32.34 51.77
N GLU A 652 -13.51 33.27 52.20
CA GLU A 652 -13.19 34.59 52.77
C GLU A 652 -14.40 35.53 52.64
N LEU A 653 -14.67 36.30 53.71
CA LEU A 653 -15.81 37.20 53.82
C LEU A 653 -15.75 38.32 52.77
N VAL A 654 -16.84 38.48 52.01
CA VAL A 654 -17.50 39.70 51.48
C VAL A 654 -18.11 39.35 50.11
N THR A 655 -19.43 39.17 50.06
CA THR A 655 -20.18 38.99 48.81
C THR A 655 -20.79 40.32 48.37
N ASP A 656 -20.09 41.07 47.52
CA ASP A 656 -20.69 42.17 46.75
C ASP A 656 -21.18 41.61 45.41
N GLY A 657 -22.49 41.43 45.28
CA GLY A 657 -23.14 41.16 43.99
C GLY A 657 -23.74 42.46 43.44
N VAL A 658 -23.16 43.01 42.37
CA VAL A 658 -23.68 44.23 41.73
C VAL A 658 -24.47 43.86 40.47
N PHE A 659 -25.75 44.27 40.42
CA PHE A 659 -26.54 44.29 39.18
C PHE A 659 -26.44 45.69 38.57
N THR A 660 -25.92 45.83 37.35
CA THR A 660 -25.69 47.13 36.68
C THR A 660 -26.56 47.36 35.43
N THR A 661 -27.68 46.65 35.28
CA THR A 661 -28.64 46.89 34.20
C THR A 661 -29.97 47.43 34.71
N PRO A 662 -30.58 48.43 34.03
CA PRO A 662 -31.92 48.90 34.38
C PRO A 662 -32.95 47.79 34.17
N ILE A 663 -33.61 47.37 35.24
CA ILE A 663 -34.65 46.33 35.18
C ILE A 663 -36.02 47.01 35.18
N HIS A 664 -36.79 46.83 34.11
CA HIS A 664 -38.06 47.54 33.90
C HIS A 664 -39.32 46.83 34.43
N ASP A 665 -39.19 45.66 35.07
CA ASP A 665 -40.31 44.86 35.58
C ASP A 665 -40.08 44.28 36.97
N PHE A 666 -41.14 43.71 37.57
CA PHE A 666 -41.14 43.10 38.90
C PHE A 666 -40.11 41.97 39.00
N ILE A 667 -39.12 42.13 39.88
CA ILE A 667 -38.20 41.04 40.25
C ILE A 667 -38.79 40.33 41.45
N THR A 668 -38.92 39.00 41.37
CA THR A 668 -39.15 38.15 42.54
C THR A 668 -37.82 37.54 42.98
N LEU A 669 -37.23 38.06 44.05
CA LEU A 669 -36.02 37.45 44.61
C LEU A 669 -36.42 36.28 45.51
N ASN A 670 -36.03 35.06 45.15
CA ASN A 670 -36.08 33.92 46.06
C ASN A 670 -34.64 33.57 46.47
N TYR A 671 -34.37 33.56 47.77
CA TYR A 671 -33.07 33.15 48.30
C TYR A 671 -33.24 31.92 49.18
N TYR A 672 -32.19 31.12 49.24
CA TYR A 672 -32.11 29.93 50.06
C TYR A 672 -30.84 30.01 50.91
N LEU A 673 -31.03 30.14 52.22
CA LEU A 673 -29.92 30.13 53.16
C LEU A 673 -29.86 28.74 53.81
N VAL A 674 -28.76 28.01 53.61
CA VAL A 674 -28.45 26.81 54.39
C VAL A 674 -27.29 27.11 55.32
N MET A 675 -27.60 27.01 56.60
CA MET A 675 -26.62 27.09 57.67
C MET A 675 -26.33 25.67 58.14
N GLN A 676 -25.07 25.26 58.08
CA GLN A 676 -24.62 23.94 58.54
C GLN A 676 -23.59 24.11 59.66
N ASN A 677 -23.59 23.17 60.61
CA ASN A 677 -22.61 23.09 61.69
C ASN A 677 -22.49 24.36 62.56
N ILE A 678 -23.59 25.07 62.82
CA ILE A 678 -23.58 26.18 63.78
C ILE A 678 -23.49 25.62 65.21
N SER A 679 -22.38 25.88 65.89
CA SER A 679 -22.28 25.69 67.34
C SER A 679 -22.57 27.00 68.06
N ALA A 680 -23.77 27.13 68.64
CA ALA A 680 -24.08 28.24 69.54
C ALA A 680 -23.87 27.80 71.00
N SER A 681 -23.06 28.55 71.76
CA SER A 681 -22.87 28.31 73.19
C SER A 681 -24.01 28.85 74.06
N LEU A 682 -24.86 29.73 73.50
CA LEU A 682 -26.01 30.38 74.14
C LEU A 682 -27.14 30.61 73.13
N LYS A 683 -28.37 30.82 73.60
CA LYS A 683 -29.53 31.17 72.75
C LYS A 683 -29.21 32.43 71.94
N THR A 684 -29.02 32.28 70.64
CA THR A 684 -28.53 33.36 69.76
C THR A 684 -29.56 33.66 68.69
N ARG A 685 -29.90 34.94 68.55
CA ARG A 685 -30.67 35.43 67.41
C ARG A 685 -29.72 35.66 66.24
N VAL A 686 -30.07 35.08 65.10
CA VAL A 686 -29.44 35.33 63.81
C VAL A 686 -30.41 36.15 62.99
N ASN A 687 -30.02 37.38 62.67
CA ASN A 687 -30.81 38.28 61.84
C ASN A 687 -30.22 38.27 60.42
N VAL A 688 -31.10 38.10 59.43
CA VAL A 688 -30.75 38.22 58.02
C VAL A 688 -31.35 39.53 57.53
N TYR A 689 -30.50 40.42 57.03
CA TYR A 689 -30.91 41.69 56.45
C TYR A 689 -30.71 41.66 54.94
N LEU A 690 -31.66 42.24 54.22
CA LEU A 690 -31.49 42.61 52.82
C LEU A 690 -31.26 44.12 52.77
N CYS A 691 -30.04 44.53 52.44
CA CYS A 691 -29.71 45.93 52.24
C CYS A 691 -29.83 46.26 50.76
N THR A 692 -30.53 47.34 50.42
CA THR A 692 -30.55 47.88 49.06
C THR A 692 -29.88 49.24 49.01
N SER A 693 -29.15 49.54 47.93
CA SER A 693 -28.65 50.89 47.67
C SER A 693 -29.05 51.33 46.27
N TYR A 694 -29.40 52.60 46.13
CA TYR A 694 -29.79 53.23 44.87
C TYR A 694 -28.71 54.23 44.44
N ALA A 695 -28.15 54.07 43.23
CA ALA A 695 -27.22 55.06 42.69
C ALA A 695 -27.99 56.36 42.31
N PRO A 696 -27.56 57.55 42.74
CA PRO A 696 -26.17 57.89 43.13
C PRO A 696 -25.93 58.02 44.65
N TYR A 697 -26.84 57.59 45.52
CA TYR A 697 -26.68 57.77 46.98
C TYR A 697 -26.04 56.54 47.64
N SER A 698 -24.98 56.76 48.42
CA SER A 698 -24.22 55.74 49.16
C SER A 698 -24.91 55.20 50.41
N THR A 699 -26.19 55.52 50.62
CA THR A 699 -26.96 55.12 51.80
C THR A 699 -27.71 53.81 51.52
N TRP A 700 -27.34 52.75 52.24
CA TRP A 700 -28.05 51.49 52.22
C TRP A 700 -29.35 51.59 53.01
N SER A 701 -30.49 51.26 52.41
CA SER A 701 -31.74 51.00 53.12
C SER A 701 -31.77 49.54 53.53
N THR A 702 -31.77 49.29 54.84
CA THR A 702 -31.82 47.95 55.41
C THR A 702 -33.27 47.51 55.61
N ILE A 703 -33.66 46.41 54.98
CA ILE A 703 -34.92 45.71 55.24
C ILE A 703 -34.56 44.47 56.06
N LEU A 704 -35.11 44.35 57.28
CA LEU A 704 -34.98 43.12 58.07
C LEU A 704 -35.71 42.01 57.29
N ALA A 705 -34.94 41.03 56.80
CA ALA A 705 -35.46 40.01 55.91
C ALA A 705 -36.01 38.81 56.68
N ASP A 706 -35.31 38.35 57.71
CA ASP A 706 -35.78 37.28 58.60
C ASP A 706 -35.01 37.22 59.93
N THR A 707 -35.58 36.58 60.95
CA THR A 707 -34.92 36.35 62.26
C THR A 707 -35.07 34.89 62.68
N VAL A 708 -33.95 34.25 62.99
CA VAL A 708 -33.88 32.86 63.45
C VAL A 708 -33.36 32.83 64.87
N ILE A 709 -34.04 32.10 65.76
CA ILE A 709 -33.57 31.88 67.13
C ILE A 709 -32.94 30.49 67.19
N LEU A 710 -31.64 30.42 67.41
CA LEU A 710 -30.91 29.18 67.61
C LEU A 710 -30.75 28.93 69.11
N GLU A 711 -31.11 27.73 69.57
CA GLU A 711 -30.92 27.30 70.96
C GLU A 711 -29.57 26.56 71.12
N ALA A 712 -29.04 26.50 72.33
CA ALA A 712 -27.72 25.91 72.57
C ALA A 712 -27.72 24.39 72.27
N GLY A 713 -26.74 23.93 71.50
CA GLY A 713 -26.53 22.50 71.21
C GLY A 713 -27.34 21.91 70.06
N THR A 714 -28.10 22.70 69.30
CA THR A 714 -28.86 22.19 68.14
C THR A 714 -28.09 22.38 66.83
N ALA A 715 -27.68 21.29 66.18
CA ALA A 715 -27.31 21.30 64.76
C ALA A 715 -28.60 21.35 63.94
N LEU A 716 -28.84 22.48 63.25
CA LEU A 716 -30.09 22.72 62.52
C LEU A 716 -29.82 23.04 61.06
N ASN A 717 -30.41 22.26 60.17
CA ASN A 717 -30.63 22.65 58.78
C ASN A 717 -31.95 23.42 58.71
N HIS A 718 -31.90 24.74 58.71
CA HIS A 718 -33.09 25.57 58.53
C HIS A 718 -33.20 26.07 57.09
N PHE A 719 -34.44 26.11 56.60
CA PHE A 719 -34.78 26.50 55.24
C PHE A 719 -35.59 27.80 55.29
N PHE A 720 -35.09 28.83 54.62
CA PHE A 720 -35.83 30.08 54.42
C PHE A 720 -36.15 30.25 52.95
N SER A 721 -37.40 30.63 52.67
CA SER A 721 -37.83 31.08 51.34
C SER A 721 -38.70 32.31 51.54
N ARG A 722 -38.26 33.43 50.98
CA ARG A 722 -39.03 34.68 50.95
C ARG A 722 -38.96 35.25 49.54
N SER A 723 -40.09 35.78 49.11
CA SER A 723 -40.25 36.46 47.83
C SER A 723 -40.39 37.96 48.10
N TYR A 724 -39.53 38.77 47.47
CA TYR A 724 -39.67 40.22 47.48
C TYR A 724 -40.03 40.70 46.10
N SER A 725 -41.03 41.58 46.00
CA SER A 725 -41.41 42.26 44.76
C SER A 725 -41.00 43.72 44.84
N PHE A 726 -40.15 44.14 43.92
CA PHE A 726 -39.77 45.55 43.78
C PHE A 726 -40.52 46.13 42.58
N SER A 727 -41.20 47.26 42.78
CA SER A 727 -41.61 48.12 41.69
C SER A 727 -40.60 49.26 41.62
N HIS A 728 -39.90 49.43 40.48
CA HIS A 728 -39.37 50.69 39.91
C HIS A 728 -38.16 50.44 39.02
N GLY A 729 -38.13 51.12 37.86
CA GLY A 729 -37.19 50.89 36.76
C GLY A 729 -35.80 51.50 36.91
N LYS A 730 -35.04 51.15 37.96
CA LYS A 730 -33.65 51.59 38.14
C LYS A 730 -32.77 50.57 38.88
N ASP A 731 -31.45 50.68 38.74
CA ASP A 731 -30.42 49.76 39.26
C ASP A 731 -30.53 49.56 40.78
N VAL A 732 -30.68 48.31 41.22
CA VAL A 732 -30.76 47.93 42.64
C VAL A 732 -29.55 47.07 43.01
N LYS A 733 -28.74 47.54 43.98
CA LYS A 733 -27.73 46.70 44.63
C LYS A 733 -28.36 45.95 45.80
N PHE A 734 -27.97 44.70 46.03
CA PHE A 734 -28.41 43.93 47.19
C PHE A 734 -27.21 43.42 47.99
N GLN A 735 -27.31 43.46 49.32
CA GLN A 735 -26.35 42.82 50.22
C GLN A 735 -27.12 42.00 51.25
N ILE A 736 -26.69 40.77 51.49
CA ILE A 736 -27.21 39.94 52.59
C ILE A 736 -26.25 40.08 53.75
N VAL A 737 -26.73 40.64 54.86
CA VAL A 737 -25.94 40.76 56.09
C VAL A 737 -26.51 39.77 57.10
N VAL A 738 -25.65 38.88 57.60
CA VAL A 738 -25.98 37.99 58.71
C VAL A 738 -25.33 38.57 59.96
N SER A 739 -26.12 38.91 60.96
CA SER A 739 -25.62 39.34 62.27
C SER A 739 -26.12 38.43 63.39
N SER A 740 -25.33 38.35 64.46
CA SER A 740 -25.73 37.65 65.68
C SER A 740 -25.67 38.58 66.89
N ASP A 741 -26.66 38.48 67.77
CA ASP A 741 -26.79 39.38 68.93
C ASP A 741 -25.65 39.25 69.97
N ASN A 742 -24.81 38.19 69.88
CA ASN A 742 -23.80 37.84 70.89
C ASN A 742 -22.37 37.60 70.35
N GLY A 743 -22.04 38.07 69.14
CA GLY A 743 -20.66 37.97 68.61
C GLY A 743 -20.17 36.53 68.39
N VAL A 744 -21.09 35.60 68.13
CA VAL A 744 -20.77 34.21 67.82
C VAL A 744 -20.11 34.17 66.44
N ASN A 745 -18.88 33.65 66.36
CA ASN A 745 -18.22 33.34 65.10
C ASN A 745 -19.03 32.26 64.36
N ILE A 746 -19.70 32.66 63.28
CA ILE A 746 -20.35 31.72 62.37
C ILE A 746 -19.24 31.14 61.49
N ASN A 747 -18.79 29.92 61.80
CA ASN A 747 -17.77 29.25 61.01
C ASN A 747 -18.33 28.97 59.59
N THR A 748 -17.58 29.36 58.56
CA THR A 748 -18.09 29.68 57.21
C THR A 748 -18.30 28.49 56.27
N ASP A 749 -18.51 27.29 56.78
CA ASP A 749 -18.96 26.15 55.94
C ASP A 749 -20.45 26.27 55.52
N SER A 750 -21.05 27.45 55.69
CA SER A 750 -22.45 27.73 55.39
C SER A 750 -22.64 28.04 53.90
N ILE A 751 -23.33 27.14 53.21
CA ILE A 751 -23.62 27.25 51.77
C ILE A 751 -24.78 28.25 51.57
N LEU A 752 -24.48 29.44 51.05
CA LEU A 752 -25.49 30.38 50.56
C LEU A 752 -25.91 29.99 49.13
N LYS A 753 -27.18 29.69 48.91
CA LYS A 753 -27.73 29.38 47.58
C LYS A 753 -28.76 30.44 47.20
N ILE A 754 -28.49 31.27 46.21
CA ILE A 754 -29.49 32.23 45.72
C ILE A 754 -30.08 31.67 44.43
N THR A 755 -31.41 31.56 44.35
CA THR A 755 -32.11 31.09 43.15
C THR A 755 -33.18 32.08 42.75
N GLY A 756 -32.85 33.01 41.85
CA GLY A 756 -33.83 33.89 41.23
C GLY A 756 -34.59 33.18 40.11
N LYS A 757 -35.88 33.49 39.97
CA LYS A 757 -36.67 33.19 38.77
C LYS A 757 -37.16 34.52 38.22
N TYR A 758 -36.87 34.81 36.96
CA TYR A 758 -37.57 35.86 36.22
C TYR A 758 -39.00 35.42 35.93
#